data_AF-A0A8T5IHF1-F1
#
_entry.id   AF-A0A8T5IHF1-F1
#
_cell.length_a   1.000
_cell.length_b   1.000
_cell.length_c   1.000
_cell.angle_alpha   90.00
_cell.angle_beta   90.00
_cell.angle_gamma   90.00
#
_symmetry.space_group_name_H-M   'P 1'
#
loop_
_entity.id
_entity.type
_entity.pdbx_description
1 polymer ?
#
loop_
_entity_poly.entity_id
_entity_poly.type
_entity_poly.pdbx_seq_one_letter_code
_entity_poly.pdbx_strand_id
1 'polypeptide(L)'
;MDIETFPTSVTQGDSDVSLIARVTNLGTKEGTSVYLNWSLPDYFTITNGNESRNLGTLAIGASGTNTLTISVNSGATVENASITATATGTNLTEVSDTENITILQLPRVAVVSTGGGAGGGSGSSIGGATNKIITYDRTIEIVRGFDESFQIPVHNQYKSQVLKNLRLNITGFLETYISISPAIISTLEYNETAYFTLQLSAPNYSGYQEYEIKGIITGQMVGEEIKIQNYKEIQTIRLIIQEISFETSNLSLLEARSAVKEMQEKGFNFDEAEKLLKEAEMLLNVERKNKESWEMSQNIIKIKNSAIESDDLLRRVIAALETPRKINLLVGNVINNFGDYDKKTPLKNMLTGSTVFASDSIEEIVDLGIISFGRGDYTTSLERAKEARTLLLLERKGNFLLFLYLYWHLIFIGIFLISISGIIGYRKYQKVNLSENIEDTNKEESNVMQIIANNQNKYYSGKMSISDYNESIRGNEKRLAILRKSRISLRNKRIKLIAPSQIRTDLKIESMQIETELKIIQRAYYINKKVSERAYKYQFHILNERLAEIEEERTTLALMQDKKIRQKKFKIKGKTAHKINLKEKKEIVPQEGIWNKIKAKVKEAWEKFRGRKERKRKLEKEKIMKRIKETLDNAKGRAAQHTPNNKSEGQK
;
A
#
# COMPACT_ATOMS: atom_id res chain seq x y z
N MET A 1 10.07 20.78 -19.58
CA MET A 1 10.40 20.67 -21.02
C MET A 1 11.27 19.44 -21.14
N ASP A 2 11.11 18.68 -22.21
CA ASP A 2 11.84 17.42 -22.41
C ASP A 2 12.00 17.16 -23.91
N ILE A 3 13.23 16.92 -24.38
CA ILE A 3 13.49 16.44 -25.74
C ILE A 3 13.31 14.91 -25.75
N GLU A 4 12.11 14.45 -26.10
CA GLU A 4 11.74 13.03 -26.03
C GLU A 4 12.45 12.15 -27.06
N THR A 5 12.71 12.67 -28.25
CA THR A 5 13.26 11.89 -29.35
C THR A 5 14.33 12.71 -30.06
N PHE A 6 15.55 12.20 -30.01
CA PHE A 6 16.69 12.69 -30.75
C PHE A 6 17.69 11.54 -30.89
N PRO A 7 18.47 11.47 -31.98
CA PRO A 7 19.57 10.53 -32.06
C PRO A 7 20.76 11.02 -31.22
N THR A 8 21.43 10.12 -30.53
CA THR A 8 22.69 10.44 -29.81
C THR A 8 23.86 10.67 -30.78
N SER A 9 23.78 10.12 -31.99
CA SER A 9 24.75 10.33 -33.07
C SER A 9 24.09 10.37 -34.45
N VAL A 10 24.61 11.21 -35.34
CA VAL A 10 24.23 11.30 -36.76
C VAL A 10 25.48 11.32 -37.62
N THR A 11 25.40 10.83 -38.86
CA THR A 11 26.50 10.88 -39.82
C THR A 11 26.36 12.12 -40.72
N GLN A 12 27.48 12.69 -41.16
CA GLN A 12 27.48 13.71 -42.19
C GLN A 12 26.68 13.27 -43.43
N GLY A 13 25.70 14.08 -43.85
CA GLY A 13 24.85 13.78 -45.00
C GLY A 13 23.58 12.99 -44.67
N ASP A 14 23.36 12.58 -43.41
CA ASP A 14 22.11 11.92 -43.01
C ASP A 14 20.91 12.83 -43.29
N SER A 15 19.88 12.26 -43.90
CA SER A 15 18.57 12.89 -44.08
C SER A 15 17.54 12.28 -43.12
N ASP A 16 16.41 12.96 -42.97
CA ASP A 16 15.23 12.43 -42.29
C ASP A 16 15.41 12.15 -40.78
N VAL A 17 16.34 12.86 -40.13
CA VAL A 17 16.56 12.79 -38.69
C VAL A 17 15.40 13.45 -37.95
N SER A 18 14.66 12.68 -37.16
CA SER A 18 13.49 13.16 -36.41
C SER A 18 13.87 13.70 -35.03
N LEU A 19 13.39 14.90 -34.71
CA LEU A 19 13.52 15.56 -33.41
C LEU A 19 12.13 15.84 -32.84
N ILE A 20 11.86 15.39 -31.61
CA ILE A 20 10.57 15.60 -30.93
C ILE A 20 10.83 16.20 -29.56
N ALA A 21 10.23 17.35 -29.29
CA ALA A 21 10.24 17.97 -27.97
C ALA A 21 8.82 18.12 -27.41
N ARG A 22 8.68 17.94 -26.10
CA ARG A 22 7.41 18.01 -25.37
C ARG A 22 7.46 18.98 -24.21
N VAL A 23 6.42 19.80 -24.12
CA VAL A 23 6.15 20.63 -22.94
C VAL A 23 4.87 20.15 -22.25
N THR A 24 4.90 20.09 -20.92
CA THR A 24 3.75 19.75 -20.08
C THR A 24 3.52 20.87 -19.07
N ASN A 25 2.28 21.34 -18.93
CA ASN A 25 1.94 22.36 -17.94
C ASN A 25 1.76 21.70 -16.56
N LEU A 26 2.78 21.80 -15.69
CA LEU A 26 2.73 21.32 -14.30
C LEU A 26 2.30 22.41 -13.30
N GLY A 27 1.92 23.59 -13.80
CA GLY A 27 1.54 24.75 -12.98
C GLY A 27 0.14 24.65 -12.38
N THR A 28 -0.22 25.64 -11.57
CA THR A 28 -1.56 25.75 -10.97
C THR A 28 -2.52 26.63 -11.77
N LYS A 29 -2.12 27.09 -12.96
CA LYS A 29 -2.90 27.92 -13.88
C LYS A 29 -2.67 27.45 -15.31
N GLU A 30 -3.61 27.76 -16.19
CA GLU A 30 -3.46 27.52 -17.63
C GLU A 30 -2.38 28.43 -18.20
N GLY A 31 -1.50 27.87 -19.04
CA GLY A 31 -0.53 28.64 -19.81
C GLY A 31 -1.17 29.07 -21.12
N THR A 32 -1.15 30.36 -21.43
CA THR A 32 -1.73 30.90 -22.68
C THR A 32 -0.63 31.36 -23.63
N SER A 33 -0.90 31.26 -24.94
CA SER A 33 0.05 31.60 -26.00
C SER A 33 1.38 30.85 -25.82
N VAL A 34 1.30 29.53 -25.62
CA VAL A 34 2.48 28.69 -25.43
C VAL A 34 3.15 28.45 -26.78
N TYR A 35 4.43 28.79 -26.89
CA TYR A 35 5.27 28.51 -28.05
C TYR A 35 6.36 27.51 -27.69
N LEU A 36 6.62 26.57 -28.60
CA LEU A 36 7.74 25.65 -28.54
C LEU A 36 8.71 25.96 -29.68
N ASN A 37 9.90 26.43 -29.32
CA ASN A 37 10.92 26.91 -30.25
C ASN A 37 12.15 26.02 -30.21
N TRP A 38 12.61 25.60 -31.39
CA TRP A 38 13.88 24.92 -31.57
C TRP A 38 14.99 25.92 -31.90
N SER A 39 16.17 25.70 -31.33
CA SER A 39 17.43 26.32 -31.73
C SER A 39 18.37 25.22 -32.19
N LEU A 40 18.65 25.22 -33.49
CA LEU A 40 19.49 24.23 -34.16
C LEU A 40 20.77 24.90 -34.67
N PRO A 41 21.90 24.19 -34.72
CA PRO A 41 23.12 24.69 -35.36
C PRO A 41 22.96 24.86 -36.87
N ASP A 42 23.72 25.78 -37.47
CA ASP A 42 23.65 26.14 -38.91
C ASP A 42 23.90 24.99 -39.89
N TYR A 43 24.51 23.89 -39.43
CA TYR A 43 24.75 22.68 -40.24
C TYR A 43 23.60 21.68 -40.20
N PHE A 44 22.51 21.96 -39.49
CA PHE A 44 21.25 21.24 -39.58
C PHE A 44 20.26 22.04 -40.42
N THR A 45 19.72 21.42 -41.46
CA THR A 45 18.68 22.02 -42.29
C THR A 45 17.36 21.32 -42.08
N ILE A 46 16.30 22.07 -41.79
CA ILE A 46 14.97 21.50 -41.55
C ILE A 46 14.38 21.05 -42.89
N THR A 47 14.12 19.75 -43.01
CA THR A 47 13.46 19.15 -44.17
C THR A 47 11.94 19.11 -44.01
N ASN A 48 11.43 19.02 -42.76
CA ASN A 48 10.01 19.04 -42.46
C ASN A 48 9.72 19.62 -41.06
N GLY A 49 8.57 20.29 -40.91
CA GLY A 49 8.16 20.96 -39.67
C GLY A 49 8.58 22.42 -39.58
N ASN A 50 8.31 23.06 -38.43
CA ASN A 50 8.60 24.48 -38.18
C ASN A 50 9.36 24.66 -36.87
N GLU A 51 10.44 25.44 -36.88
CA GLU A 51 11.26 25.75 -35.69
C GLU A 51 10.42 26.21 -34.50
N SER A 52 9.44 27.07 -34.77
CA SER A 52 8.49 27.59 -33.79
C SER A 52 7.09 27.05 -34.04
N ARG A 53 6.50 26.41 -33.02
CA ARG A 53 5.11 25.95 -33.03
C ARG A 53 4.31 26.63 -31.92
N ASN A 54 3.19 27.26 -32.29
CA ASN A 54 2.20 27.75 -31.34
C ASN A 54 1.28 26.61 -30.89
N LEU A 55 1.28 26.31 -29.59
CA LEU A 55 0.44 25.31 -28.95
C LEU A 55 -0.87 25.90 -28.37
N GLY A 56 -1.03 27.23 -28.41
CA GLY A 56 -2.22 27.91 -27.91
C GLY A 56 -2.28 27.92 -26.39
N THR A 57 -3.39 27.47 -25.82
CA THR A 57 -3.58 27.38 -24.37
C THR A 57 -3.37 25.94 -23.90
N LEU A 58 -2.45 25.74 -22.96
CA LEU A 58 -2.24 24.45 -22.29
C LEU A 58 -2.90 24.44 -20.92
N ALA A 59 -3.94 23.61 -20.79
CA ALA A 59 -4.60 23.34 -19.52
C ALA A 59 -3.63 22.69 -18.50
N ILE A 60 -3.99 22.72 -17.21
CA ILE A 60 -3.19 22.08 -16.15
C ILE A 60 -3.07 20.58 -16.42
N GLY A 61 -1.84 20.07 -16.47
CA GLY A 61 -1.52 18.69 -16.80
C GLY A 61 -1.53 18.34 -18.29
N ALA A 62 -1.97 19.25 -19.16
CA ALA A 62 -1.93 19.03 -20.61
C ALA A 62 -0.50 19.18 -21.15
N SER A 63 -0.23 18.48 -22.25
CA SER A 63 1.05 18.54 -22.95
C SER A 63 0.87 18.86 -24.43
N GLY A 64 1.92 19.39 -25.05
CA GLY A 64 2.00 19.62 -26.49
C GLY A 64 3.42 19.35 -26.99
N THR A 65 3.53 18.99 -28.26
CA THR A 65 4.81 18.59 -28.87
C THR A 65 5.16 19.47 -30.07
N ASN A 66 6.44 19.60 -30.40
CA ASN A 66 6.90 20.10 -31.71
C ASN A 66 7.85 19.08 -32.31
N THR A 67 7.57 18.67 -33.55
CA THR A 67 8.31 17.64 -34.27
C THR A 67 8.96 18.28 -35.49
N LEU A 68 10.28 18.10 -35.62
CA LEU A 68 11.06 18.49 -36.78
C LEU A 68 11.67 17.25 -37.43
N THR A 69 11.86 17.34 -38.73
CA THR A 69 12.76 16.46 -39.46
C THR A 69 13.87 17.31 -40.03
N ILE A 70 15.12 16.91 -39.82
CA ILE A 70 16.31 17.64 -40.25
C ILE A 70 17.20 16.77 -41.13
N SER A 71 18.04 17.41 -41.92
CA SER A 71 19.18 16.81 -42.59
C SER A 71 20.49 17.44 -42.11
N VAL A 72 21.55 16.63 -42.07
CA VAL A 72 22.88 17.02 -41.60
C VAL A 72 23.74 17.38 -42.80
N ASN A 73 24.27 18.60 -42.84
CA ASN A 73 25.15 19.03 -43.92
C ASN A 73 26.39 18.11 -44.02
N SER A 74 26.70 17.64 -45.23
CA SER A 74 27.87 16.79 -45.48
C SER A 74 29.21 17.47 -45.17
N GLY A 75 29.24 18.81 -45.11
CA GLY A 75 30.40 19.61 -44.72
C GLY A 75 30.54 19.90 -43.21
N ALA A 76 29.69 19.33 -42.34
CA ALA A 76 29.72 19.62 -40.90
C ALA A 76 31.03 19.12 -40.25
N THR A 77 31.91 20.03 -39.82
CA THR A 77 33.24 19.69 -39.27
C THR A 77 33.26 19.49 -37.75
N VAL A 78 32.16 19.76 -37.07
CA VAL A 78 32.06 19.74 -35.61
C VAL A 78 31.74 18.33 -35.11
N GLU A 79 32.41 17.86 -34.06
CA GLU A 79 32.15 16.53 -33.49
C GLU A 79 30.86 16.48 -32.65
N ASN A 80 30.47 17.58 -31.99
CA ASN A 80 29.30 17.64 -31.12
C ASN A 80 28.43 18.85 -31.43
N ALA A 81 27.13 18.61 -31.57
CA ALA A 81 26.12 19.59 -31.91
C ALA A 81 25.07 19.71 -30.81
N SER A 82 24.93 20.89 -30.21
CA SER A 82 23.88 21.14 -29.21
C SER A 82 22.57 21.53 -29.90
N ILE A 83 21.49 20.81 -29.64
CA ILE A 83 20.13 21.19 -29.98
C ILE A 83 19.42 21.68 -28.72
N THR A 84 18.65 22.77 -28.80
CA THR A 84 17.91 23.30 -27.66
C THR A 84 16.45 23.48 -28.02
N ALA A 85 15.56 23.02 -27.15
CA ALA A 85 14.13 23.22 -27.27
C ALA A 85 13.64 24.10 -26.10
N THR A 86 13.05 25.25 -26.41
CA THR A 86 12.62 26.26 -25.44
C THR A 86 11.11 26.44 -25.49
N ALA A 87 10.45 26.32 -24.35
CA ALA A 87 9.03 26.63 -24.21
C ALA A 87 8.85 28.00 -23.55
N THR A 88 8.06 28.85 -24.19
CA THR A 88 7.71 30.20 -23.71
C THR A 88 6.18 30.37 -23.71
N GLY A 89 5.66 31.28 -22.89
CA GLY A 89 4.22 31.59 -22.89
C GLY A 89 3.84 32.52 -21.76
N THR A 90 2.59 32.98 -21.75
CA THR A 90 2.06 33.83 -20.67
C THR A 90 1.67 32.95 -19.48
N ASN A 91 2.01 33.41 -18.27
CA ASN A 91 1.85 32.64 -17.01
C ASN A 91 2.68 31.36 -16.93
N LEU A 92 3.68 31.19 -17.81
CA LEU A 92 4.66 30.11 -17.74
C LEU A 92 6.02 30.67 -17.37
N THR A 93 6.82 29.88 -16.65
CA THR A 93 8.26 30.13 -16.55
C THR A 93 8.90 29.59 -17.83
N GLU A 94 9.75 30.39 -18.46
CA GLU A 94 10.55 29.91 -19.59
C GLU A 94 11.37 28.70 -19.15
N VAL A 95 11.26 27.62 -19.91
CA VAL A 95 11.95 26.37 -19.65
C VAL A 95 12.57 25.88 -20.94
N SER A 96 13.85 25.53 -20.89
CA SER A 96 14.59 24.96 -22.00
C SER A 96 15.13 23.59 -21.63
N ASP A 97 15.34 22.77 -22.65
CA ASP A 97 16.07 21.52 -22.55
C ASP A 97 17.09 21.47 -23.70
N THR A 98 18.28 20.96 -23.42
CA THR A 98 19.42 20.99 -24.36
C THR A 98 20.08 19.62 -24.41
N GLU A 99 20.22 19.09 -25.62
CA GLU A 99 20.82 17.79 -25.87
C GLU A 99 21.96 17.89 -26.87
N ASN A 100 22.97 17.03 -26.72
CA ASN A 100 24.14 16.99 -27.59
C ASN A 100 24.07 15.79 -28.53
N ILE A 101 24.20 16.04 -29.82
CA ILE A 101 24.26 15.04 -30.88
C ILE A 101 25.70 14.94 -31.37
N THR A 102 26.27 13.74 -31.38
CA THR A 102 27.61 13.49 -31.94
C THR A 102 27.52 13.39 -33.46
N ILE A 103 28.28 14.19 -34.21
CA ILE A 103 28.34 14.09 -35.67
C ILE A 103 29.51 13.20 -36.07
N LEU A 104 29.20 12.02 -36.59
CA LEU A 104 30.17 11.08 -37.12
C LEU A 104 30.62 11.56 -38.50
N GLN A 105 31.92 11.78 -38.64
CA GLN A 105 32.52 12.08 -39.93
C GLN A 105 32.51 10.81 -40.78
N LEU A 106 32.10 10.94 -42.05
CA LEU A 106 32.30 9.84 -43.00
C LEU A 106 33.80 9.54 -43.07
N PRO A 107 34.22 8.27 -43.02
CA PRO A 107 35.63 7.91 -43.09
C PRO A 107 36.21 8.49 -44.38
N ARG A 108 37.12 9.45 -44.24
CA ARG A 108 37.79 10.09 -45.36
C ARG A 108 38.61 9.00 -46.06
N VAL A 109 38.25 8.67 -47.30
CA VAL A 109 38.98 7.70 -48.11
C VAL A 109 40.42 8.22 -48.28
N ALA A 110 41.34 7.74 -47.45
CA ALA A 110 42.75 7.99 -47.63
C ALA A 110 43.19 7.19 -48.86
N VAL A 111 43.30 7.85 -50.00
CA VAL A 111 43.98 7.27 -51.16
C VAL A 111 45.45 7.13 -50.77
N VAL A 112 45.82 5.95 -50.28
CA VAL A 112 47.23 5.59 -50.08
C VAL A 112 47.84 5.44 -51.47
N SER A 113 48.34 6.55 -52.00
CA SER A 113 49.34 6.54 -53.05
C SER A 113 50.62 5.98 -52.41
N THR A 114 50.90 4.70 -52.61
CA THR A 114 52.18 4.09 -52.30
C THR A 114 53.27 4.76 -53.15
N GLY A 115 53.86 5.83 -52.59
CA GLY A 115 55.07 6.45 -53.12
C GLY A 115 56.26 5.52 -52.90
N GLY A 116 56.49 4.62 -53.85
CA GLY A 116 57.71 3.81 -53.92
C GLY A 116 58.90 4.69 -54.24
N GLY A 117 59.81 4.82 -53.27
CA GLY A 117 61.09 5.50 -53.41
C GLY A 117 62.02 4.84 -54.43
N ALA A 118 62.78 5.70 -55.10
CA ALA A 118 63.71 5.42 -56.16
C ALA A 118 64.82 4.40 -55.80
N GLY A 119 65.11 3.50 -56.72
CA GLY A 119 66.30 2.66 -56.76
C GLY A 119 66.50 2.16 -58.19
N GLY A 120 67.45 2.77 -58.91
CA GLY A 120 67.69 2.53 -60.33
C GLY A 120 68.18 1.10 -60.63
N GLY A 121 67.77 0.59 -61.79
CA GLY A 121 68.22 -0.68 -62.33
C GLY A 121 67.55 -0.97 -63.66
N SER A 122 68.27 -0.72 -64.74
CA SER A 122 67.90 -1.03 -66.12
C SER A 122 67.63 -2.51 -66.33
N GLY A 123 66.45 -2.86 -66.86
CA GLY A 123 66.15 -4.21 -67.35
C GLY A 123 64.72 -4.36 -67.80
N SER A 124 64.51 -4.44 -69.12
CA SER A 124 63.24 -4.76 -69.78
C SER A 124 62.44 -5.86 -69.07
N SER A 125 61.22 -5.57 -68.62
CA SER A 125 60.16 -6.58 -68.52
C SER A 125 58.77 -5.95 -68.42
N ILE A 126 58.00 -6.12 -69.50
CA ILE A 126 56.56 -6.40 -69.62
C ILE A 126 55.65 -5.86 -68.49
N GLY A 127 54.79 -4.91 -68.86
CA GLY A 127 53.83 -4.22 -67.99
C GLY A 127 52.84 -5.14 -67.29
N GLY A 128 52.98 -5.25 -65.97
CA GLY A 128 51.97 -5.79 -65.07
C GLY A 128 51.07 -4.68 -64.56
N ALA A 129 49.79 -4.72 -64.93
CA ALA A 129 48.75 -3.85 -64.38
C ALA A 129 48.66 -4.08 -62.87
N THR A 130 49.11 -3.10 -62.08
CA THR A 130 48.92 -3.11 -60.63
C THR A 130 47.44 -2.91 -60.34
N ASN A 131 46.74 -4.01 -60.04
CA ASN A 131 45.35 -3.97 -59.58
C ASN A 131 45.27 -3.16 -58.28
N LYS A 132 44.83 -1.90 -58.37
CA LYS A 132 44.62 -1.02 -57.23
C LYS A 132 43.39 -1.53 -56.46
N ILE A 133 43.62 -2.25 -55.36
CA ILE A 133 42.57 -2.71 -54.46
C ILE A 133 42.17 -1.52 -53.60
N ILE A 134 40.93 -1.06 -53.75
CA ILE A 134 40.32 -0.09 -52.84
C ILE A 134 39.54 -0.92 -51.83
N THR A 135 39.82 -0.75 -50.54
CA THR A 135 39.11 -1.42 -49.45
C THR A 135 38.19 -0.42 -48.78
N TYR A 136 36.91 -0.77 -48.67
CA TYR A 136 35.91 -0.05 -47.90
C TYR A 136 35.45 -0.96 -46.77
N ASP A 137 35.38 -0.44 -45.55
CA ASP A 137 34.86 -1.16 -44.38
C ASP A 137 33.51 -0.55 -43.97
N ARG A 138 32.44 -1.36 -44.00
CA ARG A 138 31.09 -0.96 -43.55
C ARG A 138 30.54 -1.98 -42.58
N THR A 139 29.89 -1.56 -41.50
CA THR A 139 29.10 -2.46 -40.64
C THR A 139 27.62 -2.31 -40.96
N ILE A 140 26.91 -3.43 -41.05
CA ILE A 140 25.47 -3.50 -41.30
C ILE A 140 24.87 -4.44 -40.26
N GLU A 141 23.80 -4.01 -39.61
CA GLU A 141 23.13 -4.78 -38.57
C GLU A 141 21.74 -5.16 -39.06
N ILE A 142 21.43 -6.46 -39.15
CA ILE A 142 20.11 -6.94 -39.59
C ILE A 142 19.48 -7.74 -38.47
N VAL A 143 18.21 -7.49 -38.18
CA VAL A 143 17.45 -8.30 -37.22
C VAL A 143 17.02 -9.60 -37.88
N ARG A 144 17.22 -10.73 -37.21
CA ARG A 144 16.79 -12.04 -37.71
C ARG A 144 15.32 -12.02 -38.13
N GLY A 145 15.02 -12.63 -39.27
CA GLY A 145 13.68 -12.69 -39.83
C GLY A 145 13.19 -11.45 -40.55
N PHE A 146 14.03 -10.41 -40.63
CA PHE A 146 13.76 -9.23 -41.42
C PHE A 146 14.64 -9.21 -42.65
N ASP A 147 14.10 -8.59 -43.70
CA ASP A 147 14.83 -8.26 -44.91
C ASP A 147 15.31 -6.82 -44.79
N GLU A 148 16.57 -6.58 -45.14
CA GLU A 148 17.14 -5.25 -45.18
C GLU A 148 17.82 -5.00 -46.51
N SER A 149 17.73 -3.77 -47.00
CA SER A 149 18.35 -3.38 -48.26
C SER A 149 19.28 -2.20 -48.05
N PHE A 150 20.45 -2.25 -48.67
CA PHE A 150 21.41 -1.16 -48.62
C PHE A 150 22.12 -1.01 -49.96
N GLN A 151 22.65 0.19 -50.19
CA GLN A 151 23.32 0.53 -51.43
C GLN A 151 24.84 0.44 -51.26
N ILE A 152 25.48 -0.23 -52.21
CA ILE A 152 26.92 -0.34 -52.40
C ILE A 152 27.32 0.67 -53.49
N PRO A 153 27.93 1.81 -53.12
CA PRO A 153 28.34 2.81 -54.08
C PRO A 153 29.56 2.35 -54.86
N VAL A 154 29.57 2.65 -56.16
CA VAL A 154 30.71 2.48 -57.06
C VAL A 154 30.99 3.84 -57.67
N HIS A 155 32.13 4.43 -57.31
CA HIS A 155 32.51 5.76 -57.74
C HIS A 155 33.67 5.71 -58.74
N ASN A 156 33.49 6.34 -59.91
CA ASN A 156 34.54 6.39 -60.92
C ASN A 156 35.50 7.57 -60.68
N GLN A 157 36.62 7.29 -60.01
CA GLN A 157 37.68 8.26 -59.73
C GLN A 157 38.71 8.45 -60.88
N TYR A 158 38.56 7.76 -62.02
CA TYR A 158 39.58 7.72 -63.05
C TYR A 158 39.32 8.76 -64.15
N LYS A 159 40.15 9.80 -64.18
CA LYS A 159 40.02 10.91 -65.15
C LYS A 159 40.12 10.41 -66.60
N SER A 160 39.20 10.88 -67.46
CA SER A 160 39.11 10.49 -68.88
C SER A 160 38.92 8.97 -69.12
N GLN A 161 38.35 8.25 -68.15
CA GLN A 161 38.06 6.83 -68.27
C GLN A 161 36.59 6.56 -67.93
N VAL A 162 35.97 5.67 -68.69
CA VAL A 162 34.58 5.21 -68.48
C VAL A 162 34.62 3.78 -67.99
N LEU A 163 33.94 3.51 -66.87
CA LEU A 163 33.75 2.15 -66.39
C LEU A 163 32.53 1.54 -67.09
N LYS A 164 32.67 0.33 -67.63
CA LYS A 164 31.61 -0.38 -68.37
C LYS A 164 31.38 -1.77 -67.81
N ASN A 165 30.14 -2.25 -67.93
CA ASN A 165 29.73 -3.61 -67.59
C ASN A 165 30.11 -4.02 -66.15
N LEU A 166 29.91 -3.12 -65.19
CA LEU A 166 30.23 -3.38 -63.79
C LEU A 166 29.26 -4.43 -63.23
N ARG A 167 29.80 -5.44 -62.53
CA ARG A 167 29.06 -6.51 -61.86
C ARG A 167 29.55 -6.65 -60.42
N LEU A 168 28.63 -6.80 -59.49
CA LEU A 168 28.91 -7.08 -58.09
C LEU A 168 28.77 -8.57 -57.82
N ASN A 169 29.82 -9.19 -57.30
CA ASN A 169 29.78 -10.55 -56.75
C ASN A 169 30.00 -10.49 -55.25
N ILE A 170 29.14 -11.17 -54.48
CA ILE A 170 29.21 -11.19 -53.02
C ILE A 170 29.70 -12.56 -52.57
N THR A 171 30.63 -12.57 -51.62
CA THR A 171 31.14 -13.78 -50.97
C THR A 171 31.13 -13.60 -49.46
N GLY A 172 31.11 -14.70 -48.69
CA GLY A 172 31.13 -14.66 -47.22
C GLY A 172 29.76 -14.80 -46.53
N PHE A 173 28.67 -14.82 -47.30
CA PHE A 173 27.32 -15.13 -46.81
C PHE A 173 26.59 -16.01 -47.84
N LEU A 174 25.57 -16.76 -47.41
CA LEU A 174 24.86 -17.73 -48.27
C LEU A 174 24.08 -17.00 -49.37
N GLU A 175 24.39 -17.31 -50.64
CA GLU A 175 23.79 -16.66 -51.82
C GLU A 175 22.26 -16.71 -51.84
N THR A 176 21.64 -17.74 -51.24
CA THR A 176 20.19 -17.89 -51.14
C THR A 176 19.49 -16.77 -50.37
N TYR A 177 20.24 -16.02 -49.57
CA TYR A 177 19.74 -14.93 -48.73
C TYR A 177 20.15 -13.55 -49.26
N ILE A 178 20.65 -13.48 -50.48
CA ILE A 178 21.17 -12.26 -51.09
C ILE A 178 20.51 -12.03 -52.44
N SER A 179 19.98 -10.84 -52.67
CA SER A 179 19.59 -10.38 -54.00
C SER A 179 20.28 -9.07 -54.35
N ILE A 180 20.74 -8.94 -55.60
CA ILE A 180 21.52 -7.81 -56.10
C ILE A 180 20.74 -7.15 -57.23
N SER A 181 20.54 -5.83 -57.15
CA SER A 181 19.88 -5.03 -58.19
C SER A 181 20.56 -3.66 -58.38
N PRO A 182 20.91 -3.24 -59.61
CA PRO A 182 20.80 -3.99 -60.86
C PRO A 182 21.88 -5.09 -60.96
N ALA A 183 21.67 -6.09 -61.82
CA ALA A 183 22.68 -7.13 -62.04
C ALA A 183 23.96 -6.62 -62.73
N ILE A 184 23.82 -5.56 -63.55
CA ILE A 184 24.92 -4.94 -64.29
C ILE A 184 24.70 -3.42 -64.34
N ILE A 185 25.73 -2.63 -64.05
CA ILE A 185 25.77 -1.19 -64.35
C ILE A 185 26.51 -1.02 -65.68
N SER A 186 25.80 -0.54 -66.71
CA SER A 186 26.28 -0.55 -68.10
C SER A 186 27.48 0.36 -68.33
N THR A 187 27.41 1.58 -67.81
CA THR A 187 28.36 2.68 -68.06
C THR A 187 28.38 3.60 -66.85
N LEU A 188 29.56 4.08 -66.46
CA LEU A 188 29.76 5.05 -65.39
C LEU A 188 30.86 6.03 -65.83
N GLU A 189 30.48 7.27 -66.10
CA GLU A 189 31.39 8.31 -66.60
C GLU A 189 32.34 8.80 -65.50
N TYR A 190 33.34 9.59 -65.89
CA TYR A 190 34.28 10.17 -64.92
C TYR A 190 33.52 11.00 -63.88
N ASN A 191 33.84 10.79 -62.61
CA ASN A 191 33.25 11.47 -61.45
C ASN A 191 31.76 11.15 -61.21
N GLU A 192 31.21 10.13 -61.88
CA GLU A 192 29.88 9.60 -61.56
C GLU A 192 29.94 8.51 -60.48
N THR A 193 28.83 8.37 -59.76
CA THR A 193 28.61 7.32 -58.76
C THR A 193 27.35 6.55 -59.10
N ALA A 194 27.43 5.23 -59.18
CA ALA A 194 26.28 4.35 -59.32
C ALA A 194 26.21 3.38 -58.14
N TYR A 195 25.06 2.73 -57.96
CA TYR A 195 24.78 1.93 -56.77
C TYR A 195 24.31 0.53 -57.15
N PHE A 196 24.84 -0.47 -56.45
CA PHE A 196 24.21 -1.78 -56.35
C PHE A 196 23.36 -1.82 -55.08
N THR A 197 22.07 -2.09 -55.20
CA THR A 197 21.20 -2.38 -54.06
C THR A 197 21.34 -3.85 -53.71
N LEU A 198 21.87 -4.12 -52.52
CA LEU A 198 21.92 -5.44 -51.92
C LEU A 198 20.73 -5.60 -50.99
N GLN A 199 19.88 -6.59 -51.22
CA GLN A 199 18.86 -7.02 -50.28
C GLN A 199 19.34 -8.30 -49.59
N LEU A 200 19.36 -8.28 -48.27
CA LEU A 200 19.75 -9.39 -47.41
C LEU A 200 18.55 -9.86 -46.60
N SER A 201 18.35 -11.18 -46.56
CA SER A 201 17.28 -11.82 -45.78
C SER A 201 17.87 -12.67 -44.66
N ALA A 202 17.76 -12.22 -43.41
CA ALA A 202 18.28 -12.99 -42.28
C ALA A 202 17.29 -14.10 -41.86
N PRO A 203 17.68 -15.39 -41.79
CA PRO A 203 16.74 -16.44 -41.42
C PRO A 203 16.32 -16.37 -39.94
N ASN A 204 15.04 -16.65 -39.66
CA ASN A 204 14.43 -16.59 -38.32
C ASN A 204 15.15 -17.39 -37.22
N TYR A 205 15.85 -18.47 -37.60
CA TYR A 205 16.49 -19.39 -36.65
C TYR A 205 17.91 -18.98 -36.24
N SER A 206 18.47 -17.93 -36.85
CA SER A 206 19.84 -17.51 -36.54
C SER A 206 19.90 -16.78 -35.19
N GLY A 207 20.89 -17.14 -34.38
CA GLY A 207 21.30 -16.35 -33.22
C GLY A 207 22.21 -15.19 -33.63
N TYR A 208 22.85 -14.56 -32.65
CA TYR A 208 23.88 -13.55 -32.92
C TYR A 208 25.03 -14.16 -33.73
N GLN A 209 25.32 -13.57 -34.89
CA GLN A 209 26.38 -14.02 -35.79
C GLN A 209 27.01 -12.83 -36.50
N GLU A 210 28.33 -12.85 -36.64
CA GLU A 210 29.08 -11.87 -37.42
C GLU A 210 29.64 -12.54 -38.69
N TYR A 211 29.44 -11.89 -39.82
CA TYR A 211 29.93 -12.32 -41.12
C TYR A 211 30.79 -11.22 -41.73
N GLU A 212 31.94 -11.61 -42.30
CA GLU A 212 32.74 -10.74 -43.15
C GLU A 212 32.35 -11.01 -44.62
N ILE A 213 31.54 -10.11 -45.17
CA ILE A 213 31.08 -10.17 -46.55
C ILE A 213 32.07 -9.42 -47.44
N LYS A 214 32.47 -10.02 -48.57
CA LYS A 214 33.34 -9.38 -49.55
C LYS A 214 32.59 -9.16 -50.85
N GLY A 215 32.31 -7.90 -51.16
CA GLY A 215 31.77 -7.44 -52.44
C GLY A 215 32.90 -7.20 -53.43
N ILE A 216 33.01 -8.05 -54.43
CA ILE A 216 33.99 -7.95 -55.51
C ILE A 216 33.28 -7.35 -56.72
N ILE A 217 33.55 -6.08 -57.00
CA ILE A 217 33.03 -5.39 -58.18
C ILE A 217 34.04 -5.58 -59.31
N THR A 218 33.57 -6.09 -60.45
CA THR A 218 34.39 -6.32 -61.65
C THR A 218 33.79 -5.62 -62.85
N GLY A 219 34.62 -5.16 -63.78
CA GLY A 219 34.16 -4.55 -65.03
C GLY A 219 35.31 -4.20 -65.96
N GLN A 220 35.03 -3.32 -66.92
CA GLN A 220 36.00 -2.84 -67.90
C GLN A 220 36.21 -1.35 -67.73
N MET A 221 37.46 -0.91 -67.77
CA MET A 221 37.86 0.49 -67.72
C MET A 221 38.36 0.88 -69.12
N VAL A 222 37.65 1.81 -69.77
CA VAL A 222 37.90 2.21 -71.16
C VAL A 222 38.38 3.65 -71.18
N GLY A 223 39.63 3.87 -71.59
CA GLY A 223 40.20 5.21 -71.79
C GLY A 223 40.15 5.69 -73.26
N GLU A 224 40.53 6.94 -73.49
CA GLU A 224 40.52 7.60 -74.81
C GLU A 224 41.41 6.89 -75.87
N GLU A 225 42.45 6.14 -75.47
CA GLU A 225 43.41 5.47 -76.38
C GLU A 225 43.08 3.99 -76.73
N ILE A 226 41.82 3.53 -76.69
CA ILE A 226 41.40 2.14 -77.01
C ILE A 226 41.97 1.06 -76.05
N LYS A 227 42.75 1.42 -75.03
CA LYS A 227 43.24 0.48 -74.01
C LYS A 227 42.10 0.06 -73.08
N ILE A 228 41.61 -1.16 -73.24
CA ILE A 228 40.66 -1.80 -72.30
C ILE A 228 41.46 -2.40 -71.15
N GLN A 229 41.22 -1.94 -69.93
CA GLN A 229 41.79 -2.50 -68.71
C GLN A 229 40.70 -3.17 -67.86
N ASN A 230 41.05 -4.20 -67.09
CA ASN A 230 40.10 -4.82 -66.17
C ASN A 230 39.97 -3.96 -64.91
N TYR A 231 38.74 -3.64 -64.54
CA TYR A 231 38.41 -2.98 -63.28
C TYR A 231 38.12 -4.03 -62.20
N LYS A 232 38.72 -3.85 -61.02
CA LYS A 232 38.43 -4.68 -59.84
C LYS A 232 38.47 -3.82 -58.57
N GLU A 233 37.40 -3.88 -57.81
CA GLU A 233 37.25 -3.22 -56.50
C GLU A 233 36.76 -4.24 -55.47
N ILE A 234 37.24 -4.15 -54.22
CA ILE A 234 36.90 -5.09 -53.15
C ILE A 234 36.38 -4.31 -51.95
N GLN A 235 35.08 -4.42 -51.67
CA GLN A 235 34.47 -3.84 -50.47
C GLN A 235 34.30 -4.93 -49.40
N THR A 236 34.73 -4.64 -48.17
CA THR A 236 34.56 -5.51 -47.01
C THR A 236 33.41 -4.99 -46.16
N ILE A 237 32.41 -5.81 -45.92
CA ILE A 237 31.20 -5.46 -45.19
C ILE A 237 31.07 -6.40 -44.01
N ARG A 238 31.12 -5.88 -42.79
CA ARG A 238 30.81 -6.62 -41.57
C ARG A 238 29.29 -6.67 -41.41
N LEU A 239 28.69 -7.82 -41.69
CA LEU A 239 27.28 -8.07 -41.42
C LEU A 239 27.14 -8.65 -40.01
N ILE A 240 26.31 -8.04 -39.19
CA ILE A 240 25.95 -8.51 -37.85
C ILE A 240 24.47 -8.89 -37.88
N ILE A 241 24.17 -10.17 -37.64
CA ILE A 241 22.79 -10.64 -37.46
C ILE A 241 22.43 -10.53 -35.99
N GLN A 242 21.42 -9.73 -35.68
CA GLN A 242 20.92 -9.47 -34.33
C GLN A 242 19.66 -10.28 -34.03
N GLU A 243 19.49 -10.70 -32.78
CA GLU A 243 18.24 -11.31 -32.32
C GLU A 243 17.15 -10.29 -31.98
N ILE A 244 17.56 -9.08 -31.57
CA ILE A 244 16.69 -7.98 -31.12
C ILE A 244 17.17 -6.69 -31.79
N SER A 245 16.23 -5.83 -32.18
CA SER A 245 16.55 -4.54 -32.81
C SER A 245 17.26 -3.60 -31.84
N PHE A 246 18.05 -2.68 -32.38
CA PHE A 246 18.75 -1.68 -31.60
C PHE A 246 17.76 -0.80 -30.82
N GLU A 247 16.66 -0.39 -31.44
CA GLU A 247 15.63 0.47 -30.85
C GLU A 247 14.98 -0.20 -29.64
N THR A 248 14.68 -1.50 -29.76
CA THR A 248 14.07 -2.27 -28.67
C THR A 248 15.02 -2.39 -27.48
N SER A 249 16.31 -2.65 -27.75
CA SER A 249 17.33 -2.72 -26.70
C SER A 249 17.56 -1.36 -26.04
N ASN A 250 17.65 -0.29 -26.83
CA ASN A 250 17.83 1.08 -26.35
C ASN A 250 16.64 1.55 -25.50
N LEU A 251 15.41 1.23 -25.90
CA LEU A 251 14.22 1.54 -25.10
C LEU A 251 14.28 0.86 -23.73
N SER A 252 14.68 -0.42 -23.68
CA SER A 252 14.85 -1.14 -22.42
C SER A 252 15.99 -0.56 -21.57
N LEU A 253 17.06 -0.09 -22.20
CA LEU A 253 18.18 0.56 -21.52
C LEU A 253 17.75 1.90 -20.89
N LEU A 254 16.93 2.70 -21.57
CA LEU A 254 16.36 3.93 -21.02
C LEU A 254 15.46 3.63 -19.81
N GLU A 255 14.64 2.57 -19.87
CA GLU A 255 13.84 2.12 -18.73
C GLU A 255 14.74 1.68 -17.55
N ALA A 256 15.83 0.96 -17.83
CA ALA A 256 16.81 0.57 -16.83
C ALA A 256 17.52 1.77 -16.18
N ARG A 257 17.87 2.80 -16.94
CA ARG A 257 18.40 4.07 -16.40
C ARG A 257 17.42 4.75 -15.45
N SER A 258 16.15 4.83 -15.85
CA SER A 258 15.07 5.36 -15.01
C SER A 258 14.91 4.53 -13.73
N ALA A 259 15.02 3.20 -13.84
CA ALA A 259 14.94 2.29 -12.70
C ALA A 259 16.06 2.53 -11.66
N VAL A 260 17.31 2.69 -12.12
CA VAL A 260 18.45 3.01 -11.24
C VAL A 260 18.25 4.37 -10.56
N LYS A 261 17.79 5.37 -11.31
CA LYS A 261 17.48 6.71 -10.76
C LYS A 261 16.40 6.64 -9.67
N GLU A 262 15.33 5.87 -9.89
CA GLU A 262 14.26 5.68 -8.89
C GLU A 262 14.81 5.01 -7.61
N MET A 263 15.70 4.02 -7.75
CA MET A 263 16.36 3.39 -6.60
C MET A 263 17.22 4.39 -5.83
N GLN A 264 17.98 5.23 -6.53
CA GLN A 264 18.79 6.29 -5.94
C GLN A 264 17.92 7.31 -5.18
N GLU A 265 16.82 7.77 -5.78
CA GLU A 265 15.89 8.72 -5.16
C GLU A 265 15.23 8.15 -3.90
N LYS A 266 14.97 6.84 -3.86
CA LYS A 266 14.46 6.13 -2.68
C LYS A 266 15.52 5.79 -1.64
N GLY A 267 16.80 6.04 -1.93
CA GLY A 267 17.92 5.71 -1.05
C GLY A 267 18.16 4.21 -0.90
N PHE A 268 17.79 3.42 -1.91
CA PHE A 268 18.09 2.00 -1.98
C PHE A 268 19.55 1.78 -2.37
N ASN A 269 20.13 0.63 -2.04
CA ASN A 269 21.47 0.26 -2.52
C ASN A 269 21.40 -0.08 -4.02
N PHE A 270 22.05 0.69 -4.87
CA PHE A 270 21.98 0.52 -6.32
C PHE A 270 23.32 0.16 -6.97
N ASP A 271 24.35 -0.20 -6.18
CA ASP A 271 25.71 -0.45 -6.67
C ASP A 271 25.76 -1.56 -7.74
N GLU A 272 25.05 -2.67 -7.51
CA GLU A 272 24.95 -3.78 -8.47
C GLU A 272 24.19 -3.37 -9.73
N ALA A 273 23.08 -2.64 -9.57
CA ALA A 273 22.27 -2.18 -10.70
C ALA A 273 23.03 -1.16 -11.57
N GLU A 274 23.84 -0.29 -10.95
CA GLU A 274 24.70 0.66 -11.67
C GLU A 274 25.82 -0.05 -12.44
N LYS A 275 26.43 -1.09 -11.84
CA LYS A 275 27.43 -1.91 -12.53
C LYS A 275 26.84 -2.58 -13.76
N LEU A 276 25.67 -3.22 -13.62
CA LEU A 276 24.95 -3.84 -14.73
C LEU A 276 24.55 -2.82 -15.80
N LEU A 277 24.18 -1.60 -15.39
CA LEU A 277 23.82 -0.54 -16.34
C LEU A 277 25.02 -0.14 -17.22
N LYS A 278 26.20 0.04 -16.63
CA LYS A 278 27.44 0.34 -17.38
C LYS A 278 27.81 -0.78 -18.34
N GLU A 279 27.61 -2.04 -17.92
CA GLU A 279 27.84 -3.21 -18.76
C GLU A 279 26.86 -3.27 -19.93
N ALA A 280 25.57 -3.03 -19.68
CA ALA A 280 24.54 -2.95 -20.73
C ALA A 280 24.84 -1.82 -21.74
N GLU A 281 25.28 -0.65 -21.27
CA GLU A 281 25.70 0.46 -22.13
C GLU A 281 26.91 0.11 -23.02
N MET A 282 27.88 -0.62 -22.49
CA MET A 282 29.03 -1.11 -23.25
C MET A 282 28.61 -2.11 -24.32
N LEU A 283 27.76 -3.07 -23.95
CA LEU A 283 27.25 -4.10 -24.87
C LEU A 283 26.46 -3.50 -26.03
N LEU A 284 25.63 -2.49 -25.76
CA LEU A 284 24.82 -1.84 -26.80
C LEU A 284 25.67 -0.96 -27.73
N ASN A 285 26.49 -0.08 -27.16
CA ASN A 285 27.15 0.98 -27.94
C ASN A 285 28.47 0.55 -28.57
N VAL A 286 29.23 -0.32 -27.87
CA VAL A 286 30.58 -0.73 -28.27
C VAL A 286 30.56 -2.09 -28.94
N GLU A 287 30.01 -3.11 -28.26
CA GLU A 287 30.04 -4.50 -28.76
C GLU A 287 28.94 -4.80 -29.78
N ARG A 288 27.93 -3.93 -29.91
CA ARG A 288 26.75 -4.17 -30.76
C ARG A 288 26.08 -5.51 -30.43
N LYS A 289 25.88 -5.81 -29.15
CA LYS A 289 25.17 -7.01 -28.69
C LYS A 289 23.82 -6.64 -28.09
N ASN A 290 22.85 -6.39 -28.97
CA ASN A 290 21.56 -5.81 -28.61
C ASN A 290 20.78 -6.68 -27.61
N LYS A 291 20.83 -8.01 -27.78
CA LYS A 291 20.12 -8.95 -26.89
C LYS A 291 20.71 -8.99 -25.49
N GLU A 292 22.03 -9.06 -25.35
CA GLU A 292 22.69 -9.12 -24.03
C GLU A 292 22.45 -7.83 -23.24
N SER A 293 22.54 -6.66 -23.89
CA SER A 293 22.16 -5.36 -23.31
C SER A 293 20.69 -5.34 -22.85
N TRP A 294 19.78 -5.89 -23.65
CA TRP A 294 18.36 -5.97 -23.30
C TRP A 294 18.13 -6.88 -22.07
N GLU A 295 18.75 -8.05 -22.02
CA GLU A 295 18.64 -8.97 -20.87
C GLU A 295 19.19 -8.34 -19.59
N MET A 296 20.33 -7.65 -19.65
CA MET A 296 20.86 -6.90 -18.51
C MET A 296 19.92 -5.78 -18.06
N SER A 297 19.34 -5.04 -19.01
CA SER A 297 18.35 -4.00 -18.73
C SER A 297 17.12 -4.56 -18.01
N GLN A 298 16.62 -5.73 -18.43
CA GLN A 298 15.52 -6.43 -17.76
C GLN A 298 15.90 -6.92 -16.36
N ASN A 299 17.14 -7.38 -16.15
CA ASN A 299 17.64 -7.76 -14.83
C ASN A 299 17.67 -6.56 -13.88
N ILE A 300 18.09 -5.38 -14.34
CA ILE A 300 18.05 -4.13 -13.56
C ILE A 300 16.61 -3.76 -13.16
N ILE A 301 15.67 -3.83 -14.10
CA ILE A 301 14.24 -3.57 -13.83
C ILE A 301 13.70 -4.57 -12.79
N LYS A 302 14.08 -5.85 -12.87
CA LYS A 302 13.71 -6.88 -11.91
C LYS A 302 14.31 -6.63 -10.51
N ILE A 303 15.56 -6.18 -10.43
CA ILE A 303 16.23 -5.77 -9.18
C ILE A 303 15.43 -4.63 -8.53
N LYS A 304 15.11 -3.57 -9.29
CA LYS A 304 14.29 -2.45 -8.81
C LYS A 304 12.93 -2.94 -8.29
N ASN A 305 12.22 -3.75 -9.05
CA ASN A 305 10.89 -4.24 -8.67
C ASN A 305 10.96 -5.07 -7.37
N SER A 306 11.98 -5.91 -7.24
CA SER A 306 12.24 -6.69 -6.02
C SER A 306 12.56 -5.79 -4.82
N ALA A 307 13.33 -4.72 -5.03
CA ALA A 307 13.62 -3.73 -4.00
C ALA A 307 12.35 -3.04 -3.50
N ILE A 308 11.50 -2.58 -4.42
CA ILE A 308 10.23 -1.91 -4.07
C ILE A 308 9.28 -2.86 -3.33
N GLU A 309 9.10 -4.09 -3.83
CA GLU A 309 8.24 -5.09 -3.19
C GLU A 309 8.77 -5.47 -1.80
N SER A 310 10.09 -5.62 -1.67
CA SER A 310 10.73 -5.99 -0.41
C SER A 310 10.62 -4.87 0.65
N ASP A 311 10.89 -3.61 0.29
CA ASP A 311 10.73 -2.46 1.19
C ASP A 311 9.30 -2.34 1.70
N ASP A 312 8.32 -2.39 0.79
CA ASP A 312 6.90 -2.31 1.14
C ASP A 312 6.49 -3.46 2.09
N LEU A 313 6.88 -4.70 1.77
CA LEU A 313 6.53 -5.86 2.57
C LEU A 313 7.19 -5.81 3.96
N LEU A 314 8.48 -5.48 4.06
CA LEU A 314 9.18 -5.32 5.32
C LEU A 314 8.52 -4.24 6.19
N ARG A 315 8.19 -3.08 5.61
CA ARG A 315 7.49 -2.01 6.33
C ARG A 315 6.13 -2.45 6.84
N ARG A 316 5.36 -3.22 6.05
CA ARG A 316 4.06 -3.78 6.49
C ARG A 316 4.22 -4.77 7.63
N VAL A 317 5.24 -5.64 7.56
CA VAL A 317 5.54 -6.60 8.64
C VAL A 317 5.94 -5.86 9.92
N ILE A 318 6.84 -4.88 9.84
CA ILE A 318 7.26 -4.06 10.98
C ILE A 318 6.08 -3.28 11.58
N ALA A 319 5.27 -2.62 10.75
CA ALA A 319 4.08 -1.91 11.22
C ALA A 319 3.08 -2.85 11.91
N ALA A 320 2.94 -4.07 11.39
CA ALA A 320 2.10 -5.09 11.99
C ALA A 320 2.69 -5.60 13.31
N LEU A 321 4.01 -5.73 13.43
CA LEU A 321 4.73 -6.08 14.67
C LEU A 321 4.50 -5.03 15.76
N GLU A 322 4.73 -3.75 15.45
CA GLU A 322 4.56 -2.63 16.38
C GLU A 322 3.10 -2.44 16.83
N THR A 323 2.17 -2.62 15.89
CA THR A 323 0.74 -2.40 16.15
C THR A 323 -0.10 -3.63 15.79
N PRO A 324 -0.36 -4.54 16.76
CA PRO A 324 -1.11 -5.77 16.53
C PRO A 324 -2.54 -5.57 15.99
N ARG A 325 -3.12 -4.37 16.14
CA ARG A 325 -4.43 -4.05 15.57
C ARG A 325 -4.42 -3.95 14.04
N LYS A 326 -3.24 -3.76 13.43
CA LYS A 326 -3.08 -3.55 11.98
C LYS A 326 -2.78 -4.84 11.20
N ILE A 327 -3.12 -6.02 11.73
CA ILE A 327 -2.94 -7.33 11.05
C ILE A 327 -3.55 -7.36 9.65
N ASN A 328 -4.65 -6.62 9.45
CA ASN A 328 -5.33 -6.56 8.16
C ASN A 328 -4.40 -6.09 7.02
N LEU A 329 -3.28 -5.43 7.31
CA LEU A 329 -2.26 -5.04 6.33
C LEU A 329 -1.53 -6.21 5.66
N LEU A 330 -1.56 -7.40 6.25
CA LEU A 330 -0.79 -8.56 5.79
C LEU A 330 -1.57 -9.48 4.85
N VAL A 331 -2.91 -9.40 4.87
CA VAL A 331 -3.79 -10.38 4.21
C VAL A 331 -4.20 -9.94 2.79
N GLY A 332 -3.54 -8.93 2.20
CA GLY A 332 -3.64 -8.55 0.79
C GLY A 332 -4.98 -7.96 0.31
N ASN A 333 -6.06 -8.06 1.10
CA ASN A 333 -7.42 -7.68 0.71
C ASN A 333 -7.88 -6.31 1.23
N VAL A 334 -6.99 -5.48 1.76
CA VAL A 334 -7.36 -4.14 2.24
C VAL A 334 -7.02 -3.10 1.18
N ILE A 335 -8.09 -2.51 0.65
CA ILE A 335 -8.16 -1.36 -0.27
C ILE A 335 -7.03 -0.36 0.03
N ASN A 336 -6.32 0.06 -1.03
CA ASN A 336 -5.10 0.90 -1.13
C ASN A 336 -5.04 2.23 -0.34
N ASN A 337 -5.94 2.51 0.59
CA ASN A 337 -6.05 3.77 1.31
C ASN A 337 -5.79 3.61 2.81
N PHE A 338 -4.61 3.15 3.25
CA PHE A 338 -4.25 3.31 4.67
C PHE A 338 -2.77 3.61 4.93
N GLY A 339 -2.54 4.88 5.24
CA GLY A 339 -1.56 5.38 6.20
C GLY A 339 -0.21 5.75 5.61
N ASP A 340 0.14 7.03 5.68
CA ASP A 340 1.52 7.54 5.63
C ASP A 340 2.35 6.85 6.72
N TYR A 341 2.82 5.62 6.47
CA TYR A 341 4.06 5.19 7.09
C TYR A 341 5.12 6.12 6.52
N ASP A 342 5.92 6.74 7.39
CA ASP A 342 6.93 7.70 6.95
C ASP A 342 7.97 6.98 6.08
N LYS A 343 7.74 7.00 4.77
CA LYS A 343 8.58 6.36 3.73
C LYS A 343 10.03 6.86 3.79
N LYS A 344 10.25 8.04 4.40
CA LYS A 344 11.59 8.63 4.54
C LYS A 344 12.39 8.02 5.69
N THR A 345 11.75 7.25 6.58
CA THR A 345 12.47 6.59 7.68
C THR A 345 13.20 5.36 7.14
N PRO A 346 14.54 5.26 7.33
CA PRO A 346 15.28 4.05 6.98
C PRO A 346 14.74 2.84 7.75
N LEU A 347 14.61 1.68 7.10
CA LEU A 347 14.10 0.45 7.72
C LEU A 347 14.81 0.11 9.04
N LYS A 348 16.13 0.30 9.08
CA LYS A 348 16.98 0.05 10.26
C LYS A 348 16.53 0.83 11.51
N ASN A 349 15.88 1.97 11.34
CA ASN A 349 15.44 2.81 12.46
C ASN A 349 14.03 2.44 12.97
N MET A 350 13.29 1.60 12.24
CA MET A 350 11.94 1.20 12.64
C MET A 350 11.95 0.14 13.74
N LEU A 351 13.02 -0.66 13.89
CA LEU A 351 13.12 -1.74 14.89
C LEU A 351 13.55 -1.33 16.32
N THR A 352 13.34 -0.08 16.72
CA THR A 352 13.93 0.46 17.97
C THR A 352 13.21 0.06 19.28
N GLY A 353 12.42 -1.01 19.30
CA GLY A 353 11.76 -1.46 20.53
C GLY A 353 11.36 -2.92 20.51
N SER A 354 11.60 -3.61 21.63
CA SER A 354 11.08 -4.95 21.91
C SER A 354 9.55 -4.93 21.76
N THR A 355 9.03 -5.61 20.74
CA THR A 355 7.58 -5.65 20.55
C THR A 355 6.98 -6.67 21.50
N VAL A 356 5.93 -6.28 22.23
CA VAL A 356 5.38 -7.08 23.37
C VAL A 356 4.77 -8.43 22.93
N PHE A 357 4.66 -8.69 21.63
CA PHE A 357 3.93 -9.85 21.09
C PHE A 357 4.59 -10.51 19.87
N ALA A 358 5.85 -10.20 19.54
CA ALA A 358 6.58 -10.93 18.51
C ALA A 358 7.42 -12.01 19.16
N SER A 359 7.54 -13.17 18.50
CA SER A 359 8.61 -14.10 18.84
C SER A 359 9.95 -13.55 18.39
N ASP A 360 11.00 -13.91 19.14
CA ASP A 360 12.39 -13.59 18.78
C ASP A 360 12.72 -14.06 17.35
N SER A 361 12.08 -15.15 16.88
CA SER A 361 12.26 -15.66 15.53
C SER A 361 11.72 -14.74 14.42
N ILE A 362 10.59 -14.04 14.63
CA ILE A 362 10.10 -13.09 13.61
C ILE A 362 11.03 -11.89 13.54
N GLU A 363 11.43 -11.36 14.69
CA GLU A 363 12.34 -10.21 14.76
C GLU A 363 13.67 -10.54 14.07
N GLU A 364 14.23 -11.74 14.30
CA GLU A 364 15.43 -12.21 13.61
C GLU A 364 15.27 -12.30 12.08
N ILE A 365 14.17 -12.87 11.58
CA ILE A 365 13.93 -12.99 10.13
C ILE A 365 13.76 -11.59 9.50
N VAL A 366 13.08 -10.68 10.17
CA VAL A 366 12.92 -9.29 9.70
C VAL A 366 14.28 -8.57 9.69
N ASP A 367 15.09 -8.73 10.73
CA ASP A 367 16.43 -8.15 10.81
C ASP A 367 17.34 -8.68 9.70
N LEU A 368 17.32 -9.99 9.44
CA LEU A 368 18.03 -10.59 8.32
C LEU A 368 17.54 -10.03 6.98
N GLY A 369 16.22 -9.85 6.82
CA GLY A 369 15.63 -9.19 5.66
C GLY A 369 16.18 -7.77 5.47
N ILE A 370 16.22 -6.96 6.52
CA ILE A 370 16.74 -5.59 6.48
C ILE A 370 18.25 -5.55 6.18
N ILE A 371 19.01 -6.51 6.70
CA ILE A 371 20.45 -6.63 6.40
C ILE A 371 20.65 -6.99 4.93
N SER A 372 19.91 -7.96 4.40
CA SER A 372 19.95 -8.31 2.97
C SER A 372 19.52 -7.14 2.08
N PHE A 373 18.45 -6.42 2.47
CA PHE A 373 17.99 -5.21 1.80
C PHE A 373 19.10 -4.14 1.72
N GLY A 374 19.76 -3.87 2.85
CA GLY A 374 20.85 -2.88 2.91
C GLY A 374 22.08 -3.27 2.09
N ARG A 375 22.30 -4.57 1.85
CA ARG A 375 23.37 -5.09 0.99
C ARG A 375 23.04 -5.06 -0.50
N GLY A 376 21.80 -4.75 -0.88
CA GLY A 376 21.33 -4.83 -2.28
C GLY A 376 20.81 -6.21 -2.70
N ASP A 377 20.80 -7.21 -1.81
CA ASP A 377 20.24 -8.53 -2.09
C ASP A 377 18.71 -8.52 -1.86
N TYR A 378 18.01 -7.90 -2.80
CA TYR A 378 16.56 -7.69 -2.71
C TYR A 378 15.76 -8.97 -2.86
N THR A 379 16.28 -9.96 -3.59
CA THR A 379 15.64 -11.27 -3.75
C THR A 379 15.58 -12.00 -2.42
N THR A 380 16.71 -12.13 -1.71
CA THR A 380 16.75 -12.76 -0.40
C THR A 380 15.95 -11.94 0.60
N SER A 381 16.07 -10.61 0.57
CA SER A 381 15.30 -9.72 1.44
C SER A 381 13.78 -9.93 1.27
N LEU A 382 13.30 -10.05 0.03
CA LEU A 382 11.89 -10.30 -0.27
C LEU A 382 11.43 -11.67 0.24
N GLU A 383 12.24 -12.71 0.09
CA GLU A 383 11.95 -14.04 0.64
C GLU A 383 11.84 -14.01 2.16
N ARG A 384 12.78 -13.37 2.85
CA ARG A 384 12.73 -13.19 4.32
C ARG A 384 11.51 -12.37 4.75
N ALA A 385 11.15 -11.33 4.01
CA ALA A 385 9.96 -10.55 4.29
C ALA A 385 8.66 -11.38 4.13
N LYS A 386 8.61 -12.25 3.11
CA LYS A 386 7.50 -13.20 2.89
C LYS A 386 7.41 -14.23 4.00
N GLU A 387 8.55 -14.77 4.45
CA GLU A 387 8.66 -15.70 5.57
C GLU A 387 8.24 -15.06 6.90
N ALA A 388 8.74 -13.85 7.20
CA ALA A 388 8.33 -13.11 8.40
C ALA A 388 6.82 -12.84 8.40
N ARG A 389 6.24 -12.49 7.24
CA ARG A 389 4.79 -12.33 7.10
C ARG A 389 4.05 -13.62 7.40
N THR A 390 4.45 -14.75 6.81
CA THR A 390 3.74 -16.03 7.02
C THR A 390 3.84 -16.48 8.47
N LEU A 391 5.02 -16.37 9.08
CA LEU A 391 5.23 -16.74 10.48
C LEU A 391 4.41 -15.85 11.42
N LEU A 392 4.39 -14.54 11.17
CA LEU A 392 3.56 -13.61 11.94
C LEU A 392 2.05 -13.86 11.78
N LEU A 393 1.60 -14.27 10.59
CA LEU A 393 0.20 -14.69 10.39
C LEU A 393 -0.13 -15.97 11.15
N LEU A 394 0.79 -16.95 11.16
CA LEU A 394 0.61 -18.21 11.89
C LEU A 394 0.59 -17.99 13.39
N GLU A 395 1.52 -17.20 13.94
CA GLU A 395 1.55 -16.90 15.38
C GLU A 395 0.30 -16.17 15.86
N ARG A 396 -0.26 -15.30 15.01
CA ARG A 396 -1.47 -14.56 15.35
C ARG A 396 -2.73 -15.42 15.20
N LYS A 397 -2.72 -16.36 14.27
CA LYS A 397 -3.83 -17.30 14.06
C LYS A 397 -3.81 -18.37 15.15
N GLY A 398 -4.56 -18.13 16.21
CA GLY A 398 -4.75 -19.09 17.31
C GLY A 398 -4.19 -18.64 18.66
N ASN A 399 -3.54 -17.47 18.72
CA ASN A 399 -3.07 -16.92 19.99
C ASN A 399 -4.24 -16.33 20.80
N PHE A 400 -4.74 -17.13 21.74
CA PHE A 400 -5.86 -16.76 22.62
C PHE A 400 -5.56 -15.52 23.48
N LEU A 401 -4.31 -15.33 23.92
CA LEU A 401 -3.91 -14.14 24.69
C LEU A 401 -4.03 -12.86 23.85
N LEU A 402 -3.60 -12.91 22.58
CA LEU A 402 -3.75 -11.79 21.65
C LEU A 402 -5.23 -11.47 21.40
N PHE A 403 -6.08 -12.49 21.25
CA PHE A 403 -7.52 -12.32 21.13
C PHE A 403 -8.11 -11.59 22.35
N LEU A 404 -7.76 -12.01 23.56
CA LEU A 404 -8.18 -11.34 24.79
C LEU A 404 -7.70 -9.89 24.82
N TYR A 405 -6.44 -9.63 24.48
CA TYR A 405 -5.88 -8.28 24.45
C TYR A 405 -6.56 -7.38 23.41
N LEU A 406 -6.91 -7.90 22.23
CA LEU A 406 -7.55 -7.11 21.18
C LEU A 406 -9.02 -6.79 21.52
N TYR A 407 -9.73 -7.75 22.10
CA TYR A 407 -11.18 -7.69 22.29
C TYR A 407 -11.64 -7.55 23.76
N TRP A 408 -10.76 -7.22 24.70
CA TRP A 408 -11.12 -7.13 26.13
C TRP A 408 -12.32 -6.22 26.42
N HIS A 409 -12.46 -5.12 25.67
CA HIS A 409 -13.57 -4.19 25.79
C HIS A 409 -14.91 -4.83 25.36
N LEU A 410 -14.93 -5.62 24.28
CA LEU A 410 -16.12 -6.36 23.85
C LEU A 410 -16.47 -7.47 24.84
N ILE A 411 -15.47 -8.18 25.35
CA ILE A 411 -15.66 -9.20 26.38
C ILE A 411 -16.28 -8.57 27.63
N PHE A 412 -15.79 -7.41 28.05
CA PHE A 412 -16.33 -6.68 29.20
C PHE A 412 -17.79 -6.25 28.98
N ILE A 413 -18.12 -5.75 27.78
CA ILE A 413 -19.50 -5.43 27.41
C ILE A 413 -20.37 -6.70 27.43
N GLY A 414 -19.88 -7.83 26.92
CA GLY A 414 -20.57 -9.11 26.95
C GLY A 414 -20.87 -9.58 28.37
N ILE A 415 -19.86 -9.57 29.25
CA ILE A 415 -20.01 -9.91 30.68
C ILE A 415 -21.00 -8.98 31.37
N PHE A 416 -20.96 -7.68 31.06
CA PHE A 416 -21.89 -6.69 31.59
C PHE A 416 -23.33 -6.96 31.15
N LEU A 417 -23.56 -7.28 29.87
CA LEU A 417 -24.89 -7.63 29.35
C LEU A 417 -25.42 -8.94 29.95
N ILE A 418 -24.56 -9.96 30.10
CA ILE A 418 -24.92 -11.23 30.75
C ILE A 418 -25.28 -10.97 32.22
N SER A 419 -24.53 -10.13 32.92
CA SER A 419 -24.81 -9.78 34.32
C SER A 419 -26.15 -9.06 34.48
N ILE A 420 -26.44 -8.07 33.62
CA ILE A 420 -27.73 -7.38 33.62
C ILE A 420 -28.87 -8.35 33.32
N SER A 421 -28.70 -9.19 32.31
CA SER A 421 -29.70 -10.19 31.90
C SER A 421 -29.95 -11.20 33.02
N GLY A 422 -28.90 -11.62 33.72
CA GLY A 422 -28.98 -12.48 34.90
C GLY A 422 -29.77 -11.83 36.05
N ILE A 423 -29.53 -10.55 36.34
CA ILE A 423 -30.28 -9.81 37.38
C ILE A 423 -31.77 -9.69 37.00
N ILE A 424 -32.07 -9.40 35.73
CA ILE A 424 -33.45 -9.31 35.24
C ILE A 424 -34.14 -10.68 35.31
N GLY A 425 -33.46 -11.73 34.85
CA GLY A 425 -33.94 -13.10 34.88
C GLY A 425 -34.22 -13.57 36.30
N TYR A 426 -33.28 -13.35 37.23
CA TYR A 426 -33.44 -13.68 38.64
C TYR A 426 -34.64 -12.96 39.27
N ARG A 427 -34.83 -11.66 38.97
CA ARG A 427 -36.01 -10.91 39.45
C ARG A 427 -37.32 -11.45 38.86
N LYS A 428 -37.34 -11.84 37.59
CA LYS A 428 -38.52 -12.44 36.96
C LYS A 428 -38.85 -13.79 37.60
N TYR A 429 -37.85 -14.64 37.79
CA TYR A 429 -37.98 -15.92 38.49
C TYR A 429 -38.55 -15.74 39.91
N GLN A 430 -38.00 -14.83 40.71
CA GLN A 430 -38.52 -14.54 42.06
C GLN A 430 -39.99 -14.10 42.04
N LYS A 431 -40.42 -13.30 41.05
CA LYS A 431 -41.82 -12.86 40.92
C LYS A 431 -42.77 -14.02 40.62
N VAL A 432 -42.36 -14.94 39.75
CA VAL A 432 -43.15 -16.12 39.38
C VAL A 432 -43.26 -17.05 40.59
N ASN A 433 -42.13 -17.43 41.19
CA ASN A 433 -42.10 -18.31 42.35
C ASN A 433 -42.91 -17.74 43.54
N LEU A 434 -42.84 -16.43 43.80
CA LEU A 434 -43.69 -15.82 44.85
C LEU A 434 -45.17 -15.84 44.49
N SER A 435 -45.53 -15.70 43.22
CA SER A 435 -46.93 -15.78 42.78
C SER A 435 -47.48 -17.20 42.94
N GLU A 436 -46.70 -18.22 42.53
CA GLU A 436 -47.04 -19.63 42.72
C GLU A 436 -47.21 -19.98 44.20
N ASN A 437 -46.26 -19.60 45.06
CA ASN A 437 -46.37 -19.85 46.51
C ASN A 437 -47.60 -19.16 47.14
N ILE A 438 -48.01 -17.98 46.65
CA ILE A 438 -49.23 -17.31 47.12
C ILE A 438 -50.47 -18.11 46.68
N GLU A 439 -50.49 -18.58 45.44
CA GLU A 439 -51.58 -19.39 44.91
C GLU A 439 -51.73 -20.71 45.67
N ASP A 440 -50.62 -21.39 45.94
CA ASP A 440 -50.62 -22.64 46.72
C ASP A 440 -51.08 -22.42 48.15
N THR A 441 -50.65 -21.31 48.78
CA THR A 441 -51.13 -20.91 50.12
C THR A 441 -52.65 -20.68 50.10
N ASN A 442 -53.19 -20.05 49.05
CA ASN A 442 -54.64 -19.81 48.91
C ASN A 442 -55.41 -21.13 48.72
N LYS A 443 -54.87 -22.07 47.92
CA LYS A 443 -55.46 -23.41 47.74
C LYS A 443 -55.51 -24.16 49.08
N GLU A 444 -54.42 -24.12 49.84
CA GLU A 444 -54.37 -24.75 51.17
C GLU A 444 -55.37 -24.12 52.15
N GLU A 445 -55.47 -22.80 52.16
CA GLU A 445 -56.45 -22.06 52.97
C GLU A 445 -57.89 -22.46 52.62
N SER A 446 -58.21 -22.56 51.32
CA SER A 446 -59.52 -23.04 50.85
C SER A 446 -59.81 -24.46 51.33
N ASN A 447 -58.83 -25.36 51.25
CA ASN A 447 -58.96 -26.73 51.74
C ASN A 447 -59.21 -26.78 53.26
N VAL A 448 -58.50 -25.98 54.05
CA VAL A 448 -58.73 -25.89 55.51
C VAL A 448 -60.12 -25.35 55.82
N MET A 449 -60.60 -24.36 55.07
CA MET A 449 -61.96 -23.84 55.22
C MET A 449 -63.03 -24.89 54.88
N GLN A 450 -62.81 -25.71 53.85
CA GLN A 450 -63.69 -26.83 53.54
C GLN A 450 -63.70 -27.87 54.66
N ILE A 451 -62.54 -28.17 55.27
CA ILE A 451 -62.45 -29.08 56.43
C ILE A 451 -63.23 -28.51 57.62
N ILE A 452 -63.09 -27.22 57.92
CA ILE A 452 -63.86 -26.53 58.98
C ILE A 452 -65.36 -26.67 58.72
N ALA A 453 -65.82 -26.37 57.50
CA ALA A 453 -67.23 -26.50 57.12
C ALA A 453 -67.73 -27.94 57.24
N ASN A 454 -66.92 -28.92 56.82
CA ASN A 454 -67.25 -30.35 56.94
C ASN A 454 -67.34 -30.80 58.40
N ASN A 455 -66.43 -30.35 59.27
CA ASN A 455 -66.46 -30.67 60.70
C ASN A 455 -67.66 -30.04 61.39
N GLN A 456 -68.03 -28.80 61.03
CA GLN A 456 -69.28 -28.17 61.47
C GLN A 456 -70.50 -29.00 61.08
N ASN A 457 -70.58 -29.45 59.81
CA ASN A 457 -71.69 -30.30 59.36
C ASN A 457 -71.74 -31.64 60.10
N LYS A 458 -70.59 -32.27 60.38
CA LYS A 458 -70.52 -33.52 61.17
C LYS A 458 -70.99 -33.30 62.61
N TYR A 459 -70.59 -32.20 63.24
CA TYR A 459 -71.04 -31.84 64.58
C TYR A 459 -72.56 -31.60 64.62
N TYR A 460 -73.11 -30.80 63.70
CA TYR A 460 -74.55 -30.51 63.66
C TYR A 460 -75.43 -31.72 63.27
N SER A 461 -74.86 -32.70 62.59
CA SER A 461 -75.55 -33.97 62.31
C SER A 461 -75.39 -35.02 63.43
N GLY A 462 -74.74 -34.66 64.54
CA GLY A 462 -74.49 -35.57 65.67
C GLY A 462 -73.41 -36.63 65.42
N LYS A 463 -72.68 -36.55 64.29
CA LYS A 463 -71.65 -37.51 63.88
C LYS A 463 -70.27 -37.22 64.48
N MET A 464 -70.13 -36.20 65.31
CA MET A 464 -68.87 -35.79 65.94
C MET A 464 -69.17 -35.25 67.34
N SER A 465 -68.36 -35.66 68.34
CA SER A 465 -68.54 -35.18 69.72
C SER A 465 -68.15 -33.69 69.85
N ILE A 466 -68.67 -33.01 70.87
CA ILE A 466 -68.33 -31.60 71.15
C ILE A 466 -66.82 -31.43 71.40
N SER A 467 -66.17 -32.40 72.05
CA SER A 467 -64.74 -32.36 72.34
C SER A 467 -63.93 -32.47 71.06
N ASP A 468 -64.22 -33.46 70.21
CA ASP A 468 -63.52 -33.69 68.94
C ASP A 468 -63.73 -32.51 67.97
N TYR A 469 -64.93 -31.93 67.98
CA TYR A 469 -65.26 -30.74 67.21
C TYR A 469 -64.40 -29.55 67.66
N ASN A 470 -64.37 -29.24 68.95
CA ASN A 470 -63.60 -28.11 69.49
C ASN A 470 -62.10 -28.28 69.25
N GLU A 471 -61.56 -29.49 69.41
CA GLU A 471 -60.16 -29.78 69.13
C GLU A 471 -59.82 -29.60 67.65
N SER A 472 -60.64 -30.16 66.76
CA SER A 472 -60.45 -30.07 65.32
C SER A 472 -60.59 -28.63 64.82
N ILE A 473 -61.57 -27.87 65.33
CA ILE A 473 -61.74 -26.45 65.01
C ILE A 473 -60.53 -25.64 65.49
N ARG A 474 -60.10 -25.80 66.74
CA ARG A 474 -58.93 -25.09 67.28
C ARG A 474 -57.66 -25.38 66.47
N GLY A 475 -57.47 -26.65 66.06
CA GLY A 475 -56.36 -27.05 65.19
C GLY A 475 -56.41 -26.38 63.82
N ASN A 476 -57.58 -26.38 63.18
CA ASN A 476 -57.78 -25.77 61.86
C ASN A 476 -57.69 -24.23 61.90
N GLU A 477 -58.19 -23.58 62.95
CA GLU A 477 -58.06 -22.13 63.15
C GLU A 477 -56.59 -21.73 63.33
N LYS A 478 -55.81 -22.51 64.08
CA LYS A 478 -54.37 -22.28 64.22
C LYS A 478 -53.66 -22.42 62.87
N ARG A 479 -53.98 -23.45 62.08
CA ARG A 479 -53.43 -23.64 60.73
C ARG A 479 -53.81 -22.48 59.81
N LEU A 480 -55.06 -22.04 59.86
CA LEU A 480 -55.56 -20.90 59.10
C LEU A 480 -54.80 -19.61 59.44
N ALA A 481 -54.57 -19.34 60.73
CA ALA A 481 -53.79 -18.18 61.16
C ALA A 481 -52.34 -18.22 60.62
N ILE A 482 -51.71 -19.40 60.60
CA ILE A 482 -50.37 -19.60 60.03
C ILE A 482 -50.38 -19.35 58.52
N LEU A 483 -51.36 -19.88 57.79
CA LEU A 483 -51.50 -19.67 56.34
C LEU A 483 -51.72 -18.20 56.00
N ARG A 484 -52.61 -17.50 56.73
CA ARG A 484 -52.83 -16.06 56.60
C ARG A 484 -51.54 -15.27 56.82
N LYS A 485 -50.78 -15.59 57.87
CA LYS A 485 -49.48 -14.96 58.14
C LYS A 485 -48.47 -15.21 57.02
N SER A 486 -48.40 -16.44 56.49
CA SER A 486 -47.53 -16.81 55.37
C SER A 486 -47.90 -16.02 54.10
N ARG A 487 -49.19 -15.98 53.76
CA ARG A 487 -49.74 -15.21 52.63
C ARG A 487 -49.34 -13.74 52.72
N ILE A 488 -49.54 -13.10 53.89
CA ILE A 488 -49.15 -11.70 54.12
C ILE A 488 -47.63 -11.52 53.94
N SER A 489 -46.82 -12.43 54.47
CA SER A 489 -45.36 -12.39 54.30
C SER A 489 -44.92 -12.52 52.83
N LEU A 490 -45.49 -13.48 52.09
CA LEU A 490 -45.21 -13.69 50.67
C LEU A 490 -45.63 -12.50 49.82
N ARG A 491 -46.80 -11.90 50.11
CA ARG A 491 -47.27 -10.68 49.47
C ARG A 491 -46.36 -9.50 49.78
N ASN A 492 -45.95 -9.31 51.03
CA ASN A 492 -44.99 -8.28 51.40
C ASN A 492 -43.64 -8.45 50.67
N LYS A 493 -43.18 -9.68 50.46
CA LYS A 493 -42.00 -9.97 49.62
C LYS A 493 -42.27 -9.64 48.15
N ARG A 494 -43.43 -10.00 47.60
CA ARG A 494 -43.85 -9.67 46.22
C ARG A 494 -43.95 -8.16 46.00
N ILE A 495 -44.48 -7.41 46.97
CA ILE A 495 -44.62 -5.94 46.93
C ILE A 495 -43.26 -5.25 46.79
N LYS A 496 -42.20 -5.82 47.39
CA LYS A 496 -40.82 -5.29 47.23
C LYS A 496 -40.26 -5.47 45.82
N LEU A 497 -40.77 -6.42 45.05
CA LEU A 497 -40.27 -6.78 43.72
C LEU A 497 -41.12 -6.23 42.56
N ILE A 498 -42.39 -5.91 42.81
CA ILE A 498 -43.36 -5.44 41.81
C ILE A 498 -43.52 -3.92 41.88
N ALA A 499 -43.80 -3.29 40.73
CA ALA A 499 -44.09 -1.87 40.70
C ALA A 499 -45.42 -1.58 41.46
N PRO A 500 -45.49 -0.53 42.29
CA PRO A 500 -46.70 -0.16 43.03
C PRO A 500 -47.96 -0.01 42.17
N SER A 501 -47.81 0.35 40.90
CA SER A 501 -48.93 0.45 39.94
C SER A 501 -49.56 -0.92 39.63
N GLN A 502 -48.74 -1.94 39.40
CA GLN A 502 -49.21 -3.30 39.10
C GLN A 502 -49.90 -3.93 40.33
N ILE A 503 -49.41 -3.66 41.53
CA ILE A 503 -50.05 -4.16 42.76
C ILE A 503 -51.44 -3.51 42.92
N ARG A 504 -51.57 -2.22 42.60
CA ARG A 504 -52.87 -1.53 42.64
C ARG A 504 -53.86 -2.11 41.64
N THR A 505 -53.41 -2.52 40.46
CA THR A 505 -54.28 -3.18 39.47
C THR A 505 -54.68 -4.58 39.93
N ASP A 506 -53.74 -5.35 40.48
CA ASP A 506 -54.01 -6.70 41.00
C ASP A 506 -55.04 -6.64 42.14
N LEU A 507 -54.85 -5.73 43.11
CA LEU A 507 -55.80 -5.49 44.20
C LEU A 507 -57.15 -4.93 43.72
N LYS A 508 -57.19 -4.26 42.57
CA LYS A 508 -58.44 -3.81 41.95
C LYS A 508 -59.22 -4.98 41.37
N ILE A 509 -58.53 -5.85 40.64
CA ILE A 509 -59.12 -7.05 40.05
C ILE A 509 -59.63 -7.97 41.17
N GLU A 510 -58.83 -8.20 42.22
CA GLU A 510 -59.23 -9.06 43.34
C GLU A 510 -60.45 -8.52 44.11
N SER A 511 -60.48 -7.21 44.39
CA SER A 511 -61.65 -6.53 44.99
C SER A 511 -62.90 -6.72 44.15
N MET A 512 -62.80 -6.56 42.82
CA MET A 512 -63.94 -6.78 41.93
C MET A 512 -64.42 -8.23 41.93
N GLN A 513 -63.50 -9.20 42.02
CA GLN A 513 -63.85 -10.62 42.15
C GLN A 513 -64.60 -10.89 43.46
N ILE A 514 -64.09 -10.40 44.58
CA ILE A 514 -64.74 -10.55 45.91
C ILE A 514 -66.11 -9.86 45.95
N GLU A 515 -66.22 -8.65 45.39
CA GLU A 515 -67.51 -7.95 45.26
C GLU A 515 -68.51 -8.75 44.41
N THR A 516 -68.02 -9.45 43.40
CA THR A 516 -68.85 -10.32 42.55
C THR A 516 -69.29 -11.57 43.31
N GLU A 517 -68.39 -12.21 44.06
CA GLU A 517 -68.73 -13.34 44.95
C GLU A 517 -69.72 -12.94 46.05
N LEU A 518 -69.55 -11.75 46.64
CA LEU A 518 -70.50 -11.16 47.59
C LEU A 518 -71.89 -11.01 46.98
N LYS A 519 -71.98 -10.50 45.74
CA LYS A 519 -73.26 -10.40 45.02
C LYS A 519 -73.86 -11.77 44.73
N ILE A 520 -73.04 -12.75 44.32
CA ILE A 520 -73.48 -14.12 44.03
C ILE A 520 -74.07 -14.75 45.29
N ILE A 521 -73.39 -14.65 46.43
CA ILE A 521 -73.88 -15.25 47.67
C ILE A 521 -75.12 -14.52 48.22
N GLN A 522 -75.16 -13.19 48.13
CA GLN A 522 -76.35 -12.40 48.49
C GLN A 522 -77.56 -12.84 47.66
N ARG A 523 -77.40 -12.99 46.34
CA ARG A 523 -78.48 -13.52 45.48
C ARG A 523 -78.85 -14.95 45.85
N ALA A 524 -77.87 -15.80 46.12
CA ALA A 524 -78.11 -17.19 46.51
C ALA A 524 -78.92 -17.31 47.81
N TYR A 525 -78.70 -16.40 48.75
CA TYR A 525 -79.42 -16.33 50.02
C TYR A 525 -80.79 -15.63 49.90
N TYR A 526 -80.83 -14.36 49.49
CA TYR A 526 -82.05 -13.55 49.52
C TYR A 526 -83.05 -13.89 48.41
N ILE A 527 -82.57 -14.24 47.21
CA ILE A 527 -83.43 -14.48 46.05
C ILE A 527 -83.69 -15.98 45.91
N ASN A 528 -82.63 -16.76 45.77
CA ASN A 528 -82.75 -18.17 45.43
C ASN A 528 -83.04 -19.06 46.65
N LYS A 529 -82.86 -18.55 47.88
CA LYS A 529 -82.98 -19.30 49.15
C LYS A 529 -82.20 -20.64 49.15
N LYS A 530 -81.10 -20.71 48.38
CA LYS A 530 -80.27 -21.92 48.20
C LYS A 530 -79.22 -22.11 49.28
N VAL A 531 -78.98 -21.09 50.10
CA VAL A 531 -77.93 -21.07 51.13
C VAL A 531 -78.59 -20.84 52.48
N SER A 532 -78.15 -21.55 53.54
CA SER A 532 -78.68 -21.34 54.89
C SER A 532 -78.20 -19.99 55.46
N GLU A 533 -78.99 -19.38 56.35
CA GLU A 533 -78.63 -18.08 56.98
C GLU A 533 -77.25 -18.12 57.62
N ARG A 534 -76.92 -19.23 58.27
CA ARG A 534 -75.63 -19.41 58.90
C ARG A 534 -74.48 -19.48 57.90
N ALA A 535 -74.64 -20.25 56.82
CA ALA A 535 -73.64 -20.35 55.76
C ALA A 535 -73.46 -19.00 55.04
N TYR A 536 -74.56 -18.27 54.82
CA TYR A 536 -74.53 -16.92 54.28
C TYR A 536 -73.74 -15.97 55.19
N LYS A 537 -74.11 -15.86 56.48
CA LYS A 537 -73.42 -14.98 57.43
C LYS A 537 -71.92 -15.28 57.52
N TYR A 538 -71.56 -16.57 57.50
CA TYR A 538 -70.16 -17.00 57.55
C TYR A 538 -69.37 -16.59 56.30
N GLN A 539 -69.86 -16.97 55.10
CA GLN A 539 -69.17 -16.63 53.85
C GLN A 539 -69.18 -15.12 53.58
N PHE A 540 -70.27 -14.42 53.92
CA PHE A 540 -70.36 -12.96 53.84
C PHE A 540 -69.34 -12.29 54.76
N HIS A 541 -69.18 -12.79 56.00
CA HIS A 541 -68.16 -12.30 56.93
C HIS A 541 -66.75 -12.49 56.37
N ILE A 542 -66.42 -13.68 55.83
CA ILE A 542 -65.10 -13.95 55.24
C ILE A 542 -64.80 -13.02 54.06
N LEU A 543 -65.78 -12.85 53.15
CA LEU A 543 -65.60 -12.00 51.98
C LEU A 543 -65.45 -10.52 52.35
N ASN A 544 -66.18 -10.04 53.36
CA ASN A 544 -66.01 -8.68 53.89
C ASN A 544 -64.68 -8.50 54.63
N GLU A 545 -64.26 -9.49 55.43
CA GLU A 545 -62.94 -9.50 56.07
C GLU A 545 -61.85 -9.38 55.00
N ARG A 546 -61.96 -10.14 53.90
CA ARG A 546 -61.04 -10.08 52.77
C ARG A 546 -61.08 -8.73 52.04
N LEU A 547 -62.25 -8.13 51.87
CA LEU A 547 -62.40 -6.80 51.28
C LEU A 547 -61.69 -5.73 52.13
N ALA A 548 -61.89 -5.79 53.46
CA ALA A 548 -61.24 -4.90 54.42
C ALA A 548 -59.70 -5.07 54.40
N GLU A 549 -59.20 -6.31 54.32
CA GLU A 549 -57.77 -6.57 54.13
C GLU A 549 -57.24 -5.93 52.84
N ILE A 550 -57.97 -6.00 51.73
CA ILE A 550 -57.57 -5.37 50.45
C ILE A 550 -57.55 -3.85 50.57
N GLU A 551 -58.50 -3.24 51.27
CA GLU A 551 -58.52 -1.80 51.52
C GLU A 551 -57.33 -1.36 52.38
N GLU A 552 -56.98 -2.14 53.41
CA GLU A 552 -55.78 -1.93 54.21
C GLU A 552 -54.50 -2.05 53.35
N GLU A 553 -54.40 -3.07 52.49
CA GLU A 553 -53.29 -3.21 51.54
C GLU A 553 -53.22 -2.02 50.56
N ARG A 554 -54.36 -1.49 50.09
CA ARG A 554 -54.38 -0.30 49.22
C ARG A 554 -53.95 0.97 49.95
N THR A 555 -54.40 1.19 51.18
CA THR A 555 -54.04 2.37 51.97
C THR A 555 -52.56 2.35 52.34
N THR A 556 -52.02 1.20 52.74
CA THR A 556 -50.58 1.05 53.00
C THR A 556 -49.74 1.31 51.74
N LEU A 557 -50.17 0.82 50.57
CA LEU A 557 -49.51 1.13 49.29
C LEU A 557 -49.56 2.63 48.95
N ALA A 558 -50.69 3.30 49.19
CA ALA A 558 -50.84 4.74 48.98
C ALA A 558 -49.90 5.53 49.90
N LEU A 559 -49.79 5.15 51.18
CA LEU A 559 -48.87 5.73 52.14
C LEU A 559 -47.39 5.51 51.74
N MET A 560 -47.05 4.32 51.23
CA MET A 560 -45.71 4.03 50.72
C MET A 560 -45.37 4.88 49.48
N GLN A 561 -46.34 5.10 48.58
CA GLN A 561 -46.17 5.97 47.42
C GLN A 561 -45.97 7.43 47.84
N ASP A 562 -46.79 7.95 48.76
CA ASP A 562 -46.66 9.32 49.25
C ASP A 562 -45.31 9.53 49.94
N LYS A 563 -44.86 8.57 50.77
CA LYS A 563 -43.53 8.61 51.39
C LYS A 563 -42.40 8.66 50.35
N LYS A 564 -42.47 7.87 49.27
CA LYS A 564 -41.49 7.91 48.15
C LYS A 564 -41.53 9.25 47.41
N ILE A 565 -42.71 9.82 47.18
CA ILE A 565 -42.88 11.13 46.55
C ILE A 565 -42.27 12.24 47.43
N ARG A 566 -42.56 12.23 48.73
CA ARG A 566 -41.94 13.16 49.71
C ARG A 566 -40.42 13.03 49.71
N GLN A 567 -39.88 11.81 49.78
CA GLN A 567 -38.43 11.58 49.73
C GLN A 567 -37.79 12.08 48.43
N LYS A 568 -38.43 11.88 47.26
CA LYS A 568 -37.97 12.46 45.99
C LYS A 568 -38.00 13.99 46.05
N LYS A 569 -39.06 14.61 46.56
CA LYS A 569 -39.17 16.07 46.74
C LYS A 569 -38.07 16.61 47.66
N PHE A 570 -37.75 15.93 48.77
CA PHE A 570 -36.65 16.31 49.66
C PHE A 570 -35.27 16.18 48.99
N LYS A 571 -35.00 15.11 48.22
CA LYS A 571 -33.74 14.97 47.46
C LYS A 571 -33.60 16.01 46.35
N ILE A 572 -34.69 16.37 45.69
CA ILE A 572 -34.71 17.44 44.69
C ILE A 572 -34.46 18.78 45.37
N LYS A 573 -35.19 19.13 46.45
CA LYS A 573 -34.97 20.36 47.22
C LYS A 573 -33.55 20.46 47.79
N GLY A 574 -32.95 19.38 48.27
CA GLY A 574 -31.54 19.37 48.70
C GLY A 574 -30.55 19.66 47.57
N LYS A 575 -30.77 19.08 46.38
CA LYS A 575 -29.97 19.38 45.18
C LYS A 575 -30.22 20.79 44.63
N THR A 576 -31.44 21.34 44.80
CA THR A 576 -31.77 22.69 44.34
C THR A 576 -31.26 23.75 45.31
N ALA A 577 -31.34 23.52 46.63
CA ALA A 577 -30.76 24.39 47.65
C ALA A 577 -29.22 24.46 47.52
N HIS A 578 -28.56 23.34 47.21
CA HIS A 578 -27.12 23.35 46.92
C HIS A 578 -26.79 24.06 45.59
N LYS A 579 -27.71 24.09 44.61
CA LYS A 579 -27.56 24.86 43.36
C LYS A 579 -27.88 26.35 43.52
N ILE A 580 -28.76 26.73 44.45
CA ILE A 580 -29.15 28.12 44.73
C ILE A 580 -28.07 28.81 45.59
N ASN A 581 -27.50 28.10 46.57
CA ASN A 581 -26.35 28.60 47.36
C ASN A 581 -25.05 28.74 46.53
N LEU A 582 -24.98 28.08 45.35
CA LEU A 582 -23.93 28.27 44.35
C LEU A 582 -24.22 29.40 43.35
N LYS A 583 -25.48 29.88 43.26
CA LYS A 583 -25.88 30.99 42.39
C LYS A 583 -25.84 32.35 43.09
N GLU A 584 -26.01 32.43 44.41
CA GLU A 584 -25.89 33.70 45.16
C GLU A 584 -24.44 34.18 45.38
N LYS A 585 -23.43 33.37 45.00
CA LYS A 585 -22.00 33.77 45.06
C LYS A 585 -21.37 34.08 43.70
N LYS A 586 -22.17 34.30 42.65
CA LYS A 586 -21.68 34.75 41.35
C LYS A 586 -22.51 35.91 40.82
N GLU A 587 -22.21 37.08 41.35
CA GLU A 587 -22.24 38.31 40.56
C GLU A 587 -21.32 38.10 39.34
N ILE A 588 -21.92 38.23 38.15
CA ILE A 588 -21.30 37.92 36.88
C ILE A 588 -20.47 39.15 36.46
N VAL A 589 -19.18 39.11 36.77
CA VAL A 589 -18.14 39.75 35.95
C VAL A 589 -17.95 38.88 34.68
N PRO A 590 -17.74 39.44 33.47
CA PRO A 590 -17.74 38.68 32.23
C PRO A 590 -16.75 37.52 32.24
N GLN A 591 -17.25 36.29 32.02
CA GLN A 591 -16.49 35.04 32.20
C GLN A 591 -15.41 34.74 31.14
N GLU A 592 -15.09 35.66 30.22
CA GLU A 592 -13.94 35.50 29.33
C GLU A 592 -12.61 35.57 30.09
N GLY A 593 -12.50 36.43 31.12
CA GLY A 593 -11.27 36.58 31.90
C GLY A 593 -10.91 35.35 32.73
N ILE A 594 -11.91 34.61 33.22
CA ILE A 594 -11.69 33.42 34.07
C ILE A 594 -11.27 32.22 33.23
N TRP A 595 -11.91 32.01 32.07
CA TRP A 595 -11.49 30.96 31.15
C TRP A 595 -10.08 31.19 30.60
N ASN A 596 -9.69 32.45 30.36
CA ASN A 596 -8.34 32.79 29.97
C ASN A 596 -7.32 32.58 31.11
N LYS A 597 -7.68 32.92 32.36
CA LYS A 597 -6.84 32.59 33.53
C LYS A 597 -6.70 31.08 33.77
N ILE A 598 -7.77 30.31 33.56
CA ILE A 598 -7.72 28.84 33.70
C ILE A 598 -6.90 28.22 32.57
N LYS A 599 -7.09 28.64 31.30
CA LYS A 599 -6.26 28.21 30.18
C LYS A 599 -4.79 28.56 30.40
N ALA A 600 -4.50 29.76 30.91
CA ALA A 600 -3.13 30.17 31.24
C ALA A 600 -2.52 29.31 32.34
N LYS A 601 -3.25 29.04 33.44
CA LYS A 601 -2.76 28.17 34.53
C LYS A 601 -2.59 26.72 34.09
N VAL A 602 -3.48 26.20 33.25
CA VAL A 602 -3.35 24.84 32.69
C VAL A 602 -2.15 24.77 31.75
N LYS A 603 -1.93 25.79 30.91
CA LYS A 603 -0.77 25.89 30.03
C LYS A 603 0.53 25.99 30.85
N GLU A 604 0.57 26.81 31.90
CA GLU A 604 1.72 26.92 32.80
C GLU A 604 2.00 25.61 33.56
N ALA A 605 0.97 24.92 34.03
CA ALA A 605 1.11 23.61 34.67
C ALA A 605 1.61 22.54 33.69
N TRP A 606 1.16 22.60 32.44
CA TRP A 606 1.58 21.69 31.39
C TRP A 606 3.03 21.94 30.96
N GLU A 607 3.45 23.20 30.83
CA GLU A 607 4.85 23.60 30.59
C GLU A 607 5.76 23.19 31.77
N LYS A 608 5.33 23.39 33.02
CA LYS A 608 6.06 22.89 34.21
C LYS A 608 6.19 21.36 34.20
N PHE A 609 5.16 20.65 33.75
CA PHE A 609 5.20 19.20 33.63
C PHE A 609 6.15 18.73 32.51
N ARG A 610 6.11 19.40 31.35
CA ARG A 610 7.02 19.16 30.22
C ARG A 610 8.47 19.42 30.61
N GLY A 611 8.75 20.54 31.28
CA GLY A 611 10.07 20.87 31.80
C GLY A 611 10.58 19.89 32.86
N ARG A 612 9.71 19.36 33.73
CA ARG A 612 10.09 18.27 34.67
C ARG A 612 10.44 16.97 33.93
N LYS A 613 9.73 16.65 32.85
CA LYS A 613 10.01 15.47 32.02
C LYS A 613 11.33 15.62 31.26
N GLU A 614 11.64 16.80 30.74
CA GLU A 614 12.92 17.10 30.09
C GLU A 614 14.09 17.10 31.08
N ARG A 615 13.93 17.66 32.28
CA ARG A 615 14.95 17.58 33.34
C ARG A 615 15.23 16.13 33.75
N LYS A 616 14.20 15.29 33.88
CA LYS A 616 14.39 13.84 34.12
C LYS A 616 15.17 13.17 32.99
N ARG A 617 14.83 13.46 31.72
CA ARG A 617 15.55 12.92 30.55
C ARG A 617 17.00 13.40 30.49
N LYS A 618 17.28 14.67 30.82
CA LYS A 618 18.66 15.19 30.90
C LYS A 618 19.46 14.49 32.00
N LEU A 619 18.86 14.32 33.19
CA LEU A 619 19.51 13.65 34.31
C LEU A 619 19.78 12.16 34.02
N GLU A 620 18.88 11.48 33.32
CA GLU A 620 19.09 10.10 32.87
C GLU A 620 20.19 10.00 31.81
N LYS A 621 20.19 10.89 30.81
CA LYS A 621 21.28 10.96 29.82
C LYS A 621 22.63 11.21 30.48
N GLU A 622 22.70 12.10 31.46
CA GLU A 622 23.92 12.41 32.21
C GLU A 622 24.41 11.21 33.04
N LYS A 623 23.49 10.48 33.68
CA LYS A 623 23.81 9.21 34.37
C LYS A 623 24.34 8.14 33.42
N ILE A 624 23.74 8.01 32.24
CA ILE A 624 24.19 7.06 31.21
C ILE A 624 25.59 7.44 30.71
N MET A 625 25.82 8.71 30.38
CA MET A 625 27.14 9.21 29.95
C MET A 625 28.21 9.00 31.01
N LYS A 626 27.87 9.18 32.30
CA LYS A 626 28.80 8.91 33.40
C LYS A 626 29.19 7.44 33.48
N ARG A 627 28.21 6.52 33.35
CA ARG A 627 28.47 5.07 33.31
C ARG A 627 29.35 4.68 32.11
N ILE A 628 29.08 5.22 30.93
CA ILE A 628 29.90 4.97 29.73
C ILE A 628 31.34 5.43 29.96
N LYS A 629 31.54 6.60 30.58
CA LYS A 629 32.88 7.11 30.89
C LYS A 629 33.62 6.22 31.90
N GLU A 630 32.96 5.81 32.98
CA GLU A 630 33.52 4.87 33.97
C GLU A 630 33.91 3.53 33.34
N THR A 631 33.09 3.00 32.41
CA THR A 631 33.43 1.76 31.69
C THR A 631 34.63 1.93 30.76
N LEU A 632 34.77 3.09 30.11
CA LEU A 632 35.88 3.39 29.23
C LEU A 632 37.20 3.56 29.99
N ASP A 633 37.15 4.23 31.14
CA ASP A 633 38.31 4.42 32.00
C ASP A 633 38.76 3.08 32.62
N ASN A 634 37.82 2.22 33.02
CA ASN A 634 38.13 0.85 33.44
C ASN A 634 38.74 -0.01 32.32
N ALA A 635 38.25 0.13 31.08
CA ALA A 635 38.82 -0.58 29.93
C ALA A 635 40.25 -0.10 29.62
N LYS A 636 40.53 1.20 29.72
CA LYS A 636 41.88 1.76 29.59
C LYS A 636 42.81 1.31 30.71
N GLY A 637 42.32 1.22 31.95
CA GLY A 637 43.09 0.67 33.08
C GLY A 637 43.48 -0.79 32.87
N ARG A 638 42.58 -1.62 32.33
CA ARG A 638 42.88 -3.02 31.97
C ARG A 638 43.85 -3.15 30.81
N ALA A 639 43.78 -2.27 29.82
CA ALA A 639 44.73 -2.24 28.71
C ALA A 639 46.15 -1.85 29.16
N ALA A 640 46.28 -0.97 30.17
CA ALA A 640 47.58 -0.60 30.73
C ALA A 640 48.23 -1.71 31.59
N GLN A 641 47.44 -2.63 32.15
CA GLN A 641 47.94 -3.78 32.93
C GLN A 641 48.39 -4.98 32.07
N HIS A 642 48.12 -4.95 30.76
CA HIS A 642 48.62 -5.93 29.80
C HIS A 642 49.61 -5.27 28.82
N THR A 643 50.74 -4.78 29.35
CA THR A 643 51.95 -4.61 28.54
C THR A 643 52.85 -5.82 28.80
N PRO A 644 53.08 -6.71 27.81
CA PRO A 644 54.00 -7.83 27.98
C PRO A 644 55.43 -7.29 28.02
N ASN A 645 56.07 -7.47 29.17
CA ASN A 645 57.50 -7.24 29.36
C ASN A 645 58.27 -8.36 28.63
N ASN A 646 58.53 -8.19 27.34
CA ASN A 646 59.37 -9.11 26.57
C ASN A 646 60.84 -8.68 26.69
N LYS A 647 61.50 -9.21 27.72
CA LYS A 647 62.96 -9.31 27.83
C LYS A 647 63.36 -10.79 27.72
N SER A 648 64.52 -11.02 27.10
CA SER A 648 65.30 -12.28 27.02
C SER A 648 64.61 -13.44 26.30
N GLU A 649 65.25 -14.32 25.54
CA GLU A 649 66.63 -14.76 25.27
C GLU A 649 66.50 -15.56 23.94
N GLY A 650 67.45 -15.61 23.01
CA GLY A 650 68.81 -16.08 23.18
C GLY A 650 68.90 -17.60 22.90
N GLN A 651 69.38 -17.96 21.70
CA GLN A 651 69.95 -19.27 21.32
C GLN A 651 68.95 -20.45 21.18
N LYS A 652 69.09 -21.39 20.25
CA LYS A 652 70.26 -21.97 19.59
C LYS A 652 69.85 -22.62 18.27
#